data_AF-A0A916H8W0-F1
#
_entry.id   AF-A0A916H8W0-F1
#
_cell.length_a   1.000
_cell.length_b   1.000
_cell.length_c   1.000
_cell.angle_alpha   90.00
_cell.angle_beta   90.00
_cell.angle_gamma   90.00
#
_symmetry.space_group_name_H-M   'P 1'
#
loop_
_entity.id
_entity.type
_entity.pdbx_description
1 polymer ?
#
loop_
_entity_poly.entity_id
_entity_poly.type
_entity_poly.pdbx_seq_one_letter_code
_entity_poly.pdbx_strand_id
1 'polypeptide(L)'
;MSNKPTLPKKPYKMQWFLMDLHLHTPGSIDYQEPGVTYLDILRRAEMRGLDIIAFTDHNTVRGYAAMMEEISDLEMLVKKDRALPEEKRRLLEYKRLLDKILVLPGFEFTATFGFHILGIFSPETPVRQIEHVLLSLRIPAHVLDEGNPAVGASSDVLSAYRTINDAGGLVIAAHANSTHGVAMRGFDFGGQTRIAYTQDPQLHCLEVTDLDRRGRSTTARFFDGTKPEYPRRMRCIQGSDAHRIARDPRGDKNLGIGDRITEVYLPERSFKALYEVLRGNDFARTRPYRGSGREVYDYVQVAREAGPSIVQSFHDSLARQGGRMYGVIADVCAFANTNGGTIYIGVSHDLTVAPIGVSSVGESIETLHNEINHRINPPLEVEIDAQETSGKTVIRIQVPRGDDPPYAIDDNKIYVREESETSLAVRDEIVQLVKKNPSMSVVVSSPAPTRQQPRKAAVSTSPESQPKAAAPAPTPASPARHQQAQPAPQSKPEKAETQPQPTAAATGEPQRRRRGRGRSQTAQPEVVESDNAPQSVETAVETPLAVVLPIPAPAVPSMPNLGVAPRTGVEVIGTETRKSEQYHIMRDLRNNNLVKNVTRSSARKLWHYAIIEHETNPVVTAQVQWSGEYGLWKRYRRNNGVRYDLVYNDSGNLRVFYGVTEDGMHGPWQQFISEDEPSIVEDDNGEGSEE
;
A
#
# COMPACT_ATOMS: atom_id res chain seq x y z
N MET A 1 33.29 -43.09 4.49
CA MET A 1 32.27 -43.63 3.57
C MET A 1 31.88 -42.54 2.59
N SER A 2 31.54 -42.85 1.34
CA SER A 2 31.36 -41.83 0.30
C SER A 2 30.04 -41.08 0.45
N ASN A 3 30.09 -39.75 0.50
CA ASN A 3 28.90 -38.91 0.52
C ASN A 3 28.31 -38.86 -0.90
N LYS A 4 27.20 -39.58 -1.15
CA LYS A 4 26.53 -39.53 -2.46
C LYS A 4 25.74 -38.23 -2.57
N PRO A 5 25.90 -37.43 -3.63
CA PRO A 5 25.00 -36.30 -3.87
C PRO A 5 23.58 -36.83 -4.06
N THR A 6 22.61 -36.19 -3.40
CA THR A 6 21.20 -36.47 -3.59
C THR A 6 20.79 -36.15 -5.02
N LEU A 7 20.11 -37.08 -5.70
CA LEU A 7 19.56 -36.86 -7.03
C LEU A 7 18.68 -35.60 -7.03
N PRO A 8 18.69 -34.79 -8.10
CA PRO A 8 17.79 -33.64 -8.20
C PRO A 8 16.34 -34.13 -8.12
N LYS A 9 15.54 -33.51 -7.25
CA LYS A 9 14.08 -33.70 -7.25
C LYS A 9 13.55 -33.40 -8.66
N LYS A 10 12.57 -34.15 -9.15
CA LYS A 10 11.86 -33.80 -10.39
C LYS A 10 11.34 -32.36 -10.29
N PRO A 11 11.37 -31.57 -11.37
CA PRO A 11 10.71 -30.27 -11.38
C PRO A 11 9.23 -30.47 -11.04
N TYR A 12 8.77 -29.75 -10.02
CA TYR A 12 7.40 -29.84 -9.54
C TYR A 12 6.46 -29.24 -10.59
N LYS A 13 5.36 -29.94 -10.91
CA LYS A 13 4.37 -29.45 -11.87
C LYS A 13 3.44 -28.45 -11.18
N MET A 14 3.61 -27.17 -11.51
CA MET A 14 2.72 -26.10 -11.09
C MET A 14 1.25 -26.42 -11.42
N GLN A 15 0.37 -26.27 -10.44
CA GLN A 15 -1.06 -26.56 -10.56
C GLN A 15 -1.91 -25.64 -9.67
N TRP A 16 -3.20 -25.54 -10.01
CA TRP A 16 -4.18 -24.75 -9.25
C TRP A 16 -4.73 -25.58 -8.10
N PHE A 17 -4.79 -24.95 -6.92
CA PHE A 17 -5.34 -25.51 -5.68
C PHE A 17 -6.42 -24.58 -5.13
N LEU A 18 -7.44 -25.14 -4.48
CA LEU A 18 -8.51 -24.37 -3.83
C LEU A 18 -8.17 -24.11 -2.36
N MET A 19 -8.17 -22.83 -1.94
CA MET A 19 -7.86 -22.44 -0.56
C MET A 19 -8.95 -21.61 0.12
N ASP A 20 -9.17 -21.88 1.40
CA ASP A 20 -10.02 -21.09 2.30
C ASP A 20 -9.22 -20.81 3.60
N LEU A 21 -8.63 -19.61 3.69
CA LEU A 21 -7.66 -19.26 4.73
C LEU A 21 -8.30 -18.58 5.96
N HIS A 22 -9.63 -18.57 6.06
CA HIS A 22 -10.34 -17.93 7.17
C HIS A 22 -11.54 -18.79 7.59
N LEU A 23 -11.29 -19.70 8.55
CA LEU A 23 -12.30 -20.60 9.12
C LEU A 23 -12.22 -20.56 10.65
N HIS A 24 -13.37 -20.41 11.30
CA HIS A 24 -13.51 -20.59 12.73
C HIS A 24 -13.93 -22.03 13.03
N THR A 25 -13.64 -22.50 14.23
CA THR A 25 -13.95 -23.86 14.70
C THR A 25 -14.65 -23.81 16.07
N PRO A 26 -15.09 -24.94 16.65
CA PRO A 26 -15.53 -25.00 18.05
C PRO A 26 -14.48 -24.56 19.10
N GLY A 27 -13.27 -24.15 18.69
CA GLY A 27 -12.32 -23.40 19.52
C GLY A 27 -12.63 -21.91 19.69
N SER A 28 -13.49 -21.32 18.84
CA SER A 28 -14.01 -19.96 18.96
C SER A 28 -15.37 -19.94 19.68
N ILE A 29 -15.59 -18.98 20.58
CA ILE A 29 -16.77 -18.93 21.48
C ILE A 29 -18.10 -18.71 20.75
N ASP A 30 -18.04 -18.15 19.54
CA ASP A 30 -19.15 -17.76 18.67
C ASP A 30 -19.40 -18.72 17.51
N TYR A 31 -18.74 -19.89 17.51
CA TYR A 31 -19.02 -20.95 16.55
C TYR A 31 -20.48 -21.43 16.68
N GLN A 32 -21.24 -21.33 15.59
CA GLN A 32 -22.71 -21.28 15.63
C GLN A 32 -23.39 -22.67 15.70
N GLU A 33 -22.63 -23.75 15.47
CA GLU A 33 -23.17 -25.11 15.37
C GLU A 33 -22.58 -26.03 16.47
N PRO A 34 -23.28 -26.24 17.59
CA PRO A 34 -22.76 -27.02 18.71
C PRO A 34 -22.67 -28.51 18.39
N GLY A 35 -21.63 -29.16 18.91
CA GLY A 35 -21.41 -30.61 18.73
C GLY A 35 -20.77 -31.02 17.40
N VAL A 36 -20.43 -30.06 16.53
CA VAL A 36 -19.60 -30.29 15.34
C VAL A 36 -18.20 -30.78 15.76
N THR A 37 -17.64 -31.75 15.03
CA THR A 37 -16.26 -32.21 15.23
C THR A 37 -15.30 -31.63 14.18
N TYR A 38 -14.01 -31.54 14.50
CA TYR A 38 -12.99 -31.15 13.51
C TYR A 38 -12.98 -32.06 12.28
N LEU A 39 -13.29 -33.36 12.45
CA LEU A 39 -13.44 -34.30 11.35
C LEU A 39 -14.56 -33.90 10.37
N ASP A 40 -15.64 -33.30 10.87
CA ASP A 40 -16.76 -32.86 10.03
C ASP A 40 -16.43 -31.54 9.29
N ILE A 41 -15.61 -30.68 9.89
CA ILE A 41 -14.98 -29.53 9.22
C ILE A 41 -14.10 -30.02 8.05
N LEU A 42 -13.24 -31.01 8.29
CA LEU A 42 -12.37 -31.58 7.24
C LEU A 42 -13.16 -32.31 6.13
N ARG A 43 -14.20 -33.07 6.48
CA ARG A 43 -15.12 -33.69 5.50
C ARG A 43 -15.86 -32.64 4.68
N ARG A 44 -16.26 -31.54 5.29
CA ARG A 44 -16.90 -30.43 4.58
C ARG A 44 -15.94 -29.75 3.62
N ALA A 45 -14.68 -29.53 4.04
CA ALA A 45 -13.63 -29.03 3.18
C ALA A 45 -13.38 -29.95 1.98
N GLU A 46 -13.29 -31.27 2.18
CA GLU A 46 -13.21 -32.26 1.09
C GLU A 46 -14.44 -32.21 0.16
N MET A 47 -15.65 -32.12 0.71
CA MET A 47 -16.89 -31.99 -0.07
C MET A 47 -16.95 -30.71 -0.92
N ARG A 48 -16.27 -29.64 -0.49
CA ARG A 48 -16.10 -28.39 -1.25
C ARG A 48 -14.90 -28.41 -2.21
N GLY A 49 -14.08 -29.46 -2.17
CA GLY A 49 -12.88 -29.59 -3.00
C GLY A 49 -11.68 -28.78 -2.52
N LEU A 50 -11.64 -28.36 -1.24
CA LEU A 50 -10.55 -27.57 -0.69
C LEU A 50 -9.26 -28.39 -0.56
N ASP A 51 -8.16 -27.83 -1.05
CA ASP A 51 -6.79 -28.37 -0.96
C ASP A 51 -6.01 -27.81 0.24
N ILE A 52 -6.32 -26.57 0.63
CA ILE A 52 -5.65 -25.84 1.72
C ILE A 52 -6.72 -25.14 2.55
N ILE A 53 -6.66 -25.30 3.87
CA ILE A 53 -7.47 -24.52 4.81
C ILE A 53 -6.61 -24.01 5.96
N ALA A 54 -7.05 -22.93 6.62
CA ALA A 54 -6.48 -22.50 7.90
C ALA A 54 -7.56 -22.50 8.98
N PHE A 55 -7.22 -22.95 10.19
CA PHE A 55 -8.06 -22.72 11.37
C PHE A 55 -7.57 -21.43 12.04
N THR A 56 -8.46 -20.46 12.17
CA THR A 56 -8.15 -19.08 12.58
C THR A 56 -9.14 -18.59 13.64
N ASP A 57 -9.30 -19.37 14.72
CA ASP A 57 -10.19 -19.03 15.83
C ASP A 57 -9.86 -17.64 16.44
N HIS A 58 -10.85 -16.96 17.03
CA HIS A 58 -10.66 -15.63 17.61
C HIS A 58 -9.65 -15.62 18.77
N ASN A 59 -8.54 -14.91 18.60
CA ASN A 59 -7.47 -14.72 19.59
C ASN A 59 -6.88 -16.03 20.17
N THR A 60 -7.06 -17.17 19.50
CA THR A 60 -6.55 -18.48 19.92
C THR A 60 -6.19 -19.40 18.75
N VAL A 61 -5.39 -20.43 19.04
CA VAL A 61 -5.06 -21.55 18.13
C VAL A 61 -5.69 -22.87 18.63
N ARG A 62 -6.62 -22.78 19.60
CA ARG A 62 -7.18 -23.91 20.36
C ARG A 62 -7.86 -24.98 19.50
N GLY A 63 -8.58 -24.62 18.45
CA GLY A 63 -9.24 -25.59 17.56
C GLY A 63 -8.24 -26.50 16.85
N TYR A 64 -7.16 -25.93 16.33
CA TYR A 64 -6.06 -26.69 15.73
C TYR A 64 -5.34 -27.55 16.78
N ALA A 65 -5.05 -26.99 17.95
CA ALA A 65 -4.39 -27.71 19.04
C ALA A 65 -5.19 -28.95 19.48
N ALA A 66 -6.50 -28.80 19.70
CA ALA A 66 -7.39 -29.88 20.12
C ALA A 66 -7.60 -30.95 19.03
N MET A 67 -7.63 -30.58 17.75
CA MET A 67 -7.63 -31.55 16.65
C MET A 67 -6.35 -32.40 16.65
N MET A 68 -5.19 -31.77 16.82
CA MET A 68 -3.90 -32.47 16.86
C MET A 68 -3.72 -33.32 18.14
N GLU A 69 -4.30 -32.89 19.26
CA GLU A 69 -4.37 -33.68 20.50
C GLU A 69 -5.24 -34.93 20.32
N GLU A 70 -6.44 -34.82 19.73
CA GLU A 70 -7.29 -35.99 19.42
C GLU A 70 -6.56 -36.98 18.51
N ILE A 71 -5.88 -36.50 17.46
CA ILE A 71 -5.09 -37.35 16.56
C ILE A 71 -3.96 -38.05 17.32
N SER A 72 -3.21 -37.32 18.17
CA SER A 72 -2.13 -37.86 19.00
C SER A 72 -2.62 -38.97 19.95
N ASP A 73 -3.75 -38.77 20.62
CA ASP A 73 -4.32 -39.76 21.54
C ASP A 73 -4.86 -40.98 20.79
N LEU A 74 -5.51 -40.80 19.64
CA LEU A 74 -5.91 -41.91 18.76
C LEU A 74 -4.69 -42.71 18.27
N GLU A 75 -3.60 -42.04 17.87
CA GLU A 75 -2.33 -42.72 17.53
C GLU A 75 -1.75 -43.48 18.74
N MET A 76 -1.81 -42.89 19.93
CA MET A 76 -1.31 -43.51 21.15
C MET A 76 -2.12 -44.76 21.55
N LEU A 77 -3.44 -44.71 21.40
CA LEU A 77 -4.34 -45.85 21.63
C LEU A 77 -4.11 -46.97 20.61
N VAL A 78 -3.91 -46.63 19.32
CA VAL A 78 -3.60 -47.61 18.27
C VAL A 78 -2.21 -48.24 18.50
N LYS A 79 -1.20 -47.43 18.85
CA LYS A 79 0.17 -47.90 19.12
C LYS A 79 0.28 -48.80 20.36
N LYS A 80 -0.63 -48.65 21.32
CA LYS A 80 -0.76 -49.51 22.52
C LYS A 80 -1.68 -50.73 22.30
N ASP A 81 -2.22 -50.90 21.09
CA ASP A 81 -3.34 -51.79 20.72
C ASP A 81 -4.52 -51.78 21.72
N ARG A 82 -4.86 -50.57 22.18
CA ARG A 82 -6.01 -50.32 23.06
C ARG A 82 -7.17 -49.62 22.34
N ALA A 83 -6.97 -49.17 21.10
CA ALA A 83 -7.99 -48.46 20.34
C ALA A 83 -9.14 -49.39 19.88
N LEU A 84 -10.36 -48.90 20.08
CA LEU A 84 -11.62 -49.47 19.61
C LEU A 84 -11.73 -49.45 18.07
N PRO A 85 -12.64 -50.22 17.45
CA PRO A 85 -12.85 -50.21 16.01
C PRO A 85 -13.23 -48.82 15.46
N GLU A 86 -14.02 -48.06 16.20
CA GLU A 86 -14.47 -46.70 15.87
C GLU A 86 -13.31 -45.69 15.93
N GLU A 87 -12.43 -45.81 16.92
CA GLU A 87 -11.22 -45.00 17.08
C GLU A 87 -10.21 -45.30 15.98
N LYS A 88 -9.98 -46.59 15.67
CA LYS A 88 -9.17 -47.05 14.54
C LYS A 88 -9.70 -46.49 13.21
N ARG A 89 -11.02 -46.45 13.00
CA ARG A 89 -11.66 -45.81 11.83
C ARG A 89 -11.48 -44.28 11.82
N ARG A 90 -11.66 -43.61 12.96
CA ARG A 90 -11.52 -42.15 13.08
C ARG A 90 -10.10 -41.70 12.74
N LEU A 91 -9.08 -42.39 13.24
CA LEU A 91 -7.68 -42.10 12.91
C LEU A 91 -7.37 -42.28 11.42
N LEU A 92 -7.90 -43.34 10.80
CA LEU A 92 -7.74 -43.58 9.36
C LEU A 92 -8.41 -42.48 8.52
N GLU A 93 -9.58 -42.00 8.94
CA GLU A 93 -10.29 -40.89 8.29
C GLU A 93 -9.53 -39.56 8.44
N TYR A 94 -9.01 -39.25 9.63
CA TYR A 94 -8.14 -38.08 9.83
C TYR A 94 -6.91 -38.12 8.91
N LYS A 95 -6.20 -39.25 8.83
CA LYS A 95 -5.03 -39.39 7.94
C LYS A 95 -5.41 -39.25 6.46
N ARG A 96 -6.49 -39.91 6.03
CA ARG A 96 -7.03 -39.80 4.65
C ARG A 96 -7.41 -38.37 4.27
N LEU A 97 -7.85 -37.56 5.23
CA LEU A 97 -8.20 -36.16 5.02
C LEU A 97 -6.96 -35.25 5.03
N LEU A 98 -6.01 -35.45 5.95
CA LEU A 98 -4.76 -34.68 6.01
C LEU A 98 -3.78 -34.98 4.86
N ASP A 99 -3.79 -36.20 4.30
CA ASP A 99 -3.10 -36.52 3.04
C ASP A 99 -3.69 -35.74 1.84
N LYS A 100 -4.94 -35.29 1.96
CA LYS A 100 -5.69 -34.57 0.91
C LYS A 100 -5.76 -33.06 1.11
N ILE A 101 -5.76 -32.57 2.34
CA ILE A 101 -6.00 -31.16 2.69
C ILE A 101 -4.87 -30.69 3.61
N LEU A 102 -4.16 -29.65 3.19
CA LEU A 102 -3.20 -28.95 4.03
C LEU A 102 -3.97 -28.09 5.04
N VAL A 103 -3.96 -28.51 6.31
CA VAL A 103 -4.57 -27.74 7.42
C VAL A 103 -3.49 -26.92 8.11
N LEU A 104 -3.60 -25.60 8.03
CA LEU A 104 -2.66 -24.64 8.60
C LEU A 104 -3.12 -24.17 9.99
N PRO A 105 -2.23 -24.13 11.01
CA PRO A 105 -2.52 -23.47 12.28
C PRO A 105 -2.51 -21.95 12.12
N GLY A 106 -3.43 -21.27 12.81
CA GLY A 106 -3.49 -19.82 12.86
C GLY A 106 -4.42 -19.30 13.95
N PHE A 107 -4.72 -18.01 13.87
CA PHE A 107 -5.68 -17.28 14.70
C PHE A 107 -6.20 -16.03 13.96
N GLU A 108 -7.39 -15.53 14.31
CA GLU A 108 -7.82 -14.17 13.97
C GLU A 108 -7.66 -13.26 15.21
N PHE A 109 -6.71 -12.33 15.15
CA PHE A 109 -6.37 -11.42 16.24
C PHE A 109 -7.17 -10.12 16.18
N THR A 110 -7.76 -9.71 17.31
CA THR A 110 -8.53 -8.47 17.46
C THR A 110 -7.63 -7.32 17.92
N ALA A 111 -7.11 -6.54 16.97
CA ALA A 111 -6.24 -5.40 17.23
C ALA A 111 -6.99 -4.17 17.80
N THR A 112 -6.25 -3.13 18.19
CA THR A 112 -6.83 -1.85 18.64
C THR A 112 -7.84 -1.29 17.63
N PHE A 113 -8.95 -0.74 18.15
CA PHE A 113 -10.16 -0.34 17.42
C PHE A 113 -11.01 -1.49 16.83
N GLY A 114 -10.71 -2.76 17.16
CA GLY A 114 -11.48 -3.91 16.69
C GLY A 114 -11.15 -4.31 15.24
N PHE A 115 -9.95 -3.99 14.75
CA PHE A 115 -9.49 -4.45 13.45
C PHE A 115 -9.01 -5.90 13.53
N HIS A 116 -9.44 -6.73 12.59
CA HIS A 116 -9.09 -8.16 12.60
C HIS A 116 -7.89 -8.47 11.69
N ILE A 117 -7.00 -9.36 12.16
CA ILE A 117 -5.74 -9.72 11.50
C ILE A 117 -5.53 -11.23 11.63
N LEU A 118 -5.41 -11.94 10.50
CA LEU A 118 -5.06 -13.36 10.52
C LEU A 118 -3.54 -13.52 10.65
N GLY A 119 -3.13 -14.36 11.60
CA GLY A 119 -1.78 -14.93 11.67
C GLY A 119 -1.83 -16.41 11.33
N ILE A 120 -1.21 -16.83 10.23
CA ILE A 120 -1.23 -18.24 9.76
C ILE A 120 0.21 -18.76 9.65
N PHE A 121 0.47 -19.95 10.17
CA PHE A 121 1.82 -20.51 10.34
C PHE A 121 1.98 -21.86 9.64
N SER A 122 3.23 -22.37 9.59
CA SER A 122 3.45 -23.75 9.12
C SER A 122 2.85 -24.77 10.11
N PRO A 123 2.32 -25.91 9.64
CA PRO A 123 2.02 -27.08 10.50
C PRO A 123 3.24 -27.59 11.27
N GLU A 124 4.44 -27.21 10.86
CA GLU A 124 5.72 -27.52 11.53
C GLU A 124 6.00 -26.58 12.73
N THR A 125 5.31 -25.44 12.81
CA THR A 125 5.45 -24.47 13.91
C THR A 125 4.77 -25.02 15.17
N PRO A 126 5.48 -25.17 16.31
CA PRO A 126 4.88 -25.66 17.54
C PRO A 126 3.74 -24.76 18.02
N VAL A 127 2.61 -25.36 18.43
CA VAL A 127 1.45 -24.63 18.97
C VAL A 127 1.85 -23.63 20.07
N ARG A 128 2.76 -24.02 20.97
CA ARG A 128 3.30 -23.16 22.04
C ARG A 128 4.06 -21.93 21.56
N GLN A 129 4.61 -21.95 20.34
CA GLN A 129 5.22 -20.77 19.73
C GLN A 129 4.15 -19.80 19.22
N ILE A 130 3.02 -20.32 18.73
CA ILE A 130 1.86 -19.52 18.29
C ILE A 130 1.14 -18.91 19.51
N GLU A 131 0.97 -19.68 20.59
CA GLU A 131 0.53 -19.17 21.90
C GLU A 131 1.45 -18.04 22.42
N HIS A 132 2.77 -18.19 22.25
CA HIS A 132 3.74 -17.15 22.64
C HIS A 132 3.64 -15.88 21.78
N VAL A 133 3.28 -15.99 20.50
CA VAL A 133 2.94 -14.83 19.65
C VAL A 133 1.71 -14.11 20.21
N LEU A 134 0.63 -14.82 20.54
CA LEU A 134 -0.58 -14.22 21.13
C LEU A 134 -0.30 -13.53 22.48
N LEU A 135 0.54 -14.13 23.34
CA LEU A 135 1.02 -13.49 24.57
C LEU A 135 1.88 -12.25 24.29
N SER A 136 2.69 -12.25 23.23
CA SER A 136 3.50 -11.09 22.80
C SER A 136 2.63 -9.96 22.24
N LEU A 137 1.51 -10.31 21.58
CA LEU A 137 0.42 -9.41 21.22
C LEU A 137 -0.42 -8.95 22.44
N ARG A 138 -0.02 -9.32 23.66
CA ARG A 138 -0.63 -8.95 24.95
C ARG A 138 -2.05 -9.49 25.16
N ILE A 139 -2.44 -10.56 24.47
CA ILE A 139 -3.66 -11.30 24.83
C ILE A 139 -3.47 -11.86 26.27
N PRO A 140 -4.41 -11.63 27.20
CA PRO A 140 -4.32 -12.19 28.55
C PRO A 140 -4.34 -13.72 28.51
N ALA A 141 -3.51 -14.38 29.32
CA ALA A 141 -3.36 -15.84 29.25
C ALA A 141 -4.68 -16.64 29.43
N HIS A 142 -5.65 -16.11 30.19
CA HIS A 142 -6.97 -16.74 30.37
C HIS A 142 -7.88 -16.67 29.12
N VAL A 143 -7.62 -15.71 28.21
CA VAL A 143 -8.38 -15.56 26.95
C VAL A 143 -7.98 -16.61 25.92
N LEU A 144 -6.73 -17.09 25.96
CA LEU A 144 -6.22 -18.10 25.03
C LEU A 144 -7.06 -19.39 25.08
N ASP A 145 -7.61 -19.72 26.25
CA ASP A 145 -8.51 -20.86 26.42
C ASP A 145 -9.94 -20.59 25.91
N GLU A 146 -10.40 -19.33 25.90
CA GLU A 146 -11.81 -18.99 25.64
C GLU A 146 -12.15 -18.75 24.17
N GLY A 147 -11.19 -18.35 23.32
CA GLY A 147 -11.45 -18.08 21.90
C GLY A 147 -12.40 -16.89 21.67
N ASN A 148 -12.14 -15.76 22.33
CA ASN A 148 -13.11 -14.69 22.54
C ASN A 148 -12.76 -13.42 21.72
N PRO A 149 -13.64 -12.91 20.83
CA PRO A 149 -13.40 -11.68 20.06
C PRO A 149 -13.60 -10.39 20.86
N ALA A 150 -14.33 -10.41 21.98
CA ALA A 150 -14.68 -9.20 22.74
C ALA A 150 -13.51 -8.65 23.60
N VAL A 151 -12.30 -9.16 23.38
CA VAL A 151 -11.12 -8.90 24.21
C VAL A 151 -10.47 -7.59 23.77
N GLY A 152 -10.42 -6.63 24.69
CA GLY A 152 -10.11 -5.25 24.35
C GLY A 152 -8.69 -5.00 23.86
N ALA A 153 -8.52 -4.93 22.53
CA ALA A 153 -7.62 -3.99 21.86
C ALA A 153 -6.14 -4.03 22.32
N SER A 154 -5.60 -5.23 22.60
CA SER A 154 -4.37 -5.41 23.38
C SER A 154 -3.08 -4.89 22.71
N SER A 155 -3.02 -4.89 21.37
CA SER A 155 -1.93 -4.32 20.56
C SER A 155 -2.45 -3.65 19.29
N ASP A 156 -1.71 -2.67 18.77
CA ASP A 156 -2.03 -1.98 17.52
C ASP A 156 -1.75 -2.82 16.27
N VAL A 157 -2.34 -2.42 15.14
CA VAL A 157 -2.28 -3.15 13.86
C VAL A 157 -0.84 -3.34 13.35
N LEU A 158 0.02 -2.34 13.46
CA LEU A 158 1.40 -2.40 12.92
C LEU A 158 2.33 -3.20 13.85
N SER A 159 2.09 -3.16 15.16
CA SER A 159 2.74 -4.07 16.11
C SER A 159 2.27 -5.52 15.94
N ALA A 160 1.02 -5.74 15.53
CA ALA A 160 0.52 -7.07 15.21
C ALA A 160 1.18 -7.64 13.94
N TYR A 161 1.25 -6.86 12.86
CA TYR A 161 1.95 -7.25 11.63
C TYR A 161 3.42 -7.62 11.90
N ARG A 162 4.14 -6.80 12.67
CA ARG A 162 5.51 -7.11 13.14
C ARG A 162 5.60 -8.46 13.83
N THR A 163 4.86 -8.63 14.92
CA THR A 163 4.99 -9.80 15.81
C THR A 163 4.65 -11.11 15.10
N ILE A 164 3.68 -11.10 14.17
CA ILE A 164 3.30 -12.27 13.37
C ILE A 164 4.35 -12.57 12.30
N ASN A 165 4.77 -11.57 11.51
CA ASN A 165 5.77 -11.75 10.46
C ASN A 165 7.13 -12.22 11.02
N ASP A 166 7.58 -11.60 12.11
CA ASP A 166 8.89 -11.87 12.71
C ASP A 166 8.94 -13.25 13.39
N ALA A 167 7.77 -13.82 13.72
CA ALA A 167 7.60 -15.21 14.15
C ALA A 167 7.46 -16.22 12.98
N GLY A 168 7.57 -15.77 11.73
CA GLY A 168 7.47 -16.60 10.51
C GLY A 168 6.04 -16.85 10.02
N GLY A 169 5.05 -16.09 10.51
CA GLY A 169 3.66 -16.17 10.07
C GLY A 169 3.37 -15.38 8.79
N LEU A 170 2.36 -15.84 8.06
CA LEU A 170 1.61 -15.04 7.10
C LEU A 170 0.77 -14.01 7.85
N VAL A 171 0.85 -12.76 7.41
CA VAL A 171 0.03 -11.63 7.90
C VAL A 171 -1.01 -11.30 6.84
N ILE A 172 -2.29 -11.45 7.20
CA ILE A 172 -3.41 -11.11 6.32
C ILE A 172 -4.35 -10.18 7.07
N ALA A 173 -4.72 -9.04 6.48
CA ALA A 173 -5.79 -8.21 7.04
C ALA A 173 -7.14 -8.87 6.70
N ALA A 174 -7.86 -9.34 7.71
CA ALA A 174 -9.13 -10.03 7.54
C ALA A 174 -10.20 -9.08 7.00
N HIS A 175 -11.08 -9.61 6.12
CA HIS A 175 -12.25 -8.96 5.52
C HIS A 175 -12.13 -7.42 5.38
N ALA A 176 -11.04 -6.96 4.78
CA ALA A 176 -10.51 -5.60 4.95
C ALA A 176 -11.48 -4.47 4.55
N ASN A 177 -12.47 -4.76 3.70
CA ASN A 177 -13.52 -3.83 3.27
C ASN A 177 -14.85 -3.94 4.07
N SER A 178 -14.89 -4.75 5.14
CA SER A 178 -16.03 -5.03 6.02
C SER A 178 -15.89 -4.34 7.39
N THR A 179 -16.87 -4.53 8.28
CA THR A 179 -17.06 -3.79 9.56
C THR A 179 -15.87 -3.83 10.52
N HIS A 180 -14.99 -4.83 10.44
CA HIS A 180 -13.78 -4.96 11.27
C HIS A 180 -12.49 -4.94 10.43
N GLY A 181 -12.58 -4.46 9.19
CA GLY A 181 -11.50 -4.44 8.21
C GLY A 181 -10.72 -3.12 8.15
N VAL A 182 -9.39 -3.22 8.01
CA VAL A 182 -8.46 -2.06 7.99
C VAL A 182 -8.61 -1.10 6.79
N ALA A 183 -9.48 -1.40 5.83
CA ALA A 183 -9.73 -0.64 4.61
C ALA A 183 -11.20 -0.18 4.46
N MET A 184 -11.96 -0.14 5.57
CA MET A 184 -13.37 0.30 5.59
C MET A 184 -13.63 1.60 4.80
N ARG A 185 -14.70 1.59 4.00
CA ARG A 185 -15.23 2.77 3.29
C ARG A 185 -16.27 3.46 4.18
N GLY A 186 -16.05 4.74 4.48
CA GLY A 186 -16.99 5.56 5.26
C GLY A 186 -16.79 5.56 6.78
N PHE A 187 -15.67 5.02 7.29
CA PHE A 187 -15.27 5.17 8.69
C PHE A 187 -14.21 6.28 8.81
N ASP A 188 -14.35 7.18 9.78
CA ASP A 188 -13.56 8.42 9.90
C ASP A 188 -12.16 8.24 10.55
N PHE A 189 -11.53 7.09 10.31
CA PHE A 189 -10.09 6.96 10.53
C PHE A 189 -9.33 7.59 9.35
N GLY A 190 -8.44 8.53 9.66
CA GLY A 190 -7.79 9.40 8.69
C GLY A 190 -7.06 8.63 7.58
N GLY A 191 -7.05 9.19 6.36
CA GLY A 191 -6.51 8.52 5.17
C GLY A 191 -5.07 8.01 5.34
N GLN A 192 -4.23 8.74 6.07
CA GLN A 192 -2.86 8.32 6.39
C GLN A 192 -2.80 7.01 7.21
N THR A 193 -3.71 6.82 8.16
CA THR A 193 -3.81 5.57 8.94
C THR A 193 -4.22 4.39 8.05
N ARG A 194 -5.13 4.63 7.09
CA ARG A 194 -5.55 3.61 6.11
C ARG A 194 -4.42 3.23 5.17
N ILE A 195 -3.66 4.21 4.67
CA ILE A 195 -2.46 3.97 3.86
C ILE A 195 -1.46 3.13 4.67
N ALA A 196 -1.13 3.54 5.90
CA ALA A 196 -0.22 2.79 6.78
C ALA A 196 -0.67 1.33 6.97
N TYR A 197 -1.93 1.09 7.36
CA TYR A 197 -2.44 -0.26 7.61
C TYR A 197 -2.59 -1.13 6.35
N THR A 198 -2.68 -0.55 5.15
CA THR A 198 -2.88 -1.31 3.90
C THR A 198 -1.65 -1.37 3.00
N GLN A 199 -0.56 -0.68 3.36
CA GLN A 199 0.67 -0.62 2.57
C GLN A 199 1.91 -1.04 3.38
N ASP A 200 1.79 -1.26 4.70
CA ASP A 200 2.89 -1.71 5.56
C ASP A 200 3.64 -2.92 4.96
N PRO A 201 4.99 -2.89 4.87
CA PRO A 201 5.78 -3.94 4.21
C PRO A 201 5.56 -5.37 4.74
N GLN A 202 5.14 -5.54 6.00
CA GLN A 202 4.96 -6.84 6.64
C GLN A 202 3.56 -7.42 6.44
N LEU A 203 2.59 -6.61 6.00
CA LEU A 203 1.31 -7.11 5.52
C LEU A 203 1.53 -7.85 4.19
N HIS A 204 1.23 -9.15 4.14
CA HIS A 204 1.37 -9.95 2.91
C HIS A 204 0.16 -9.81 1.99
N CYS A 205 -1.06 -9.78 2.56
CA CYS A 205 -2.28 -9.91 1.78
C CYS A 205 -3.47 -9.17 2.41
N LEU A 206 -4.42 -8.74 1.58
CA LEU A 206 -5.74 -8.26 1.99
C LEU A 206 -6.78 -9.37 1.71
N GLU A 207 -7.53 -9.80 2.71
CA GLU A 207 -8.78 -10.51 2.45
C GLU A 207 -9.87 -9.49 2.08
N VAL A 208 -10.68 -9.75 1.05
CA VAL A 208 -11.72 -8.83 0.59
C VAL A 208 -13.04 -9.55 0.31
N THR A 209 -14.17 -8.94 0.65
CA THR A 209 -15.50 -9.56 0.50
C THR A 209 -16.10 -9.46 -0.92
N ASP A 210 -15.39 -8.86 -1.88
CA ASP A 210 -15.90 -8.50 -3.21
C ASP A 210 -15.00 -8.91 -4.40
N LEU A 211 -14.08 -9.87 -4.23
CA LEU A 211 -13.14 -10.30 -5.29
C LEU A 211 -13.83 -11.00 -6.47
N ASP A 212 -15.00 -11.59 -6.23
CA ASP A 212 -15.90 -12.21 -7.19
C ASP A 212 -16.50 -11.21 -8.19
N ARG A 213 -16.65 -9.95 -7.76
CA ARG A 213 -17.39 -8.91 -8.50
C ARG A 213 -16.53 -8.30 -9.61
N ARG A 214 -17.18 -7.90 -10.72
CA ARG A 214 -16.56 -7.07 -11.78
C ARG A 214 -17.04 -5.63 -11.63
N GLY A 215 -16.15 -4.64 -11.74
CA GLY A 215 -16.50 -3.22 -11.75
C GLY A 215 -15.32 -2.29 -11.47
N ARG A 216 -15.49 -0.98 -11.73
CA ARG A 216 -14.47 0.05 -11.42
C ARG A 216 -14.26 0.28 -9.91
N SER A 217 -15.22 -0.14 -9.08
CA SER A 217 -15.30 0.15 -7.65
C SER A 217 -14.87 -0.99 -6.72
N THR A 218 -14.33 -2.10 -7.24
CA THR A 218 -13.92 -3.25 -6.42
C THR A 218 -12.72 -2.95 -5.53
N THR A 219 -12.56 -3.68 -4.43
CA THR A 219 -11.42 -3.51 -3.51
C THR A 219 -10.09 -3.86 -4.18
N ALA A 220 -10.05 -4.92 -4.99
CA ALA A 220 -8.83 -5.35 -5.68
C ALA A 220 -8.32 -4.29 -6.69
N ARG A 221 -9.20 -3.57 -7.39
CA ARG A 221 -8.82 -2.44 -8.26
C ARG A 221 -8.44 -1.17 -7.49
N PHE A 222 -8.81 -1.07 -6.20
CA PHE A 222 -8.37 0.05 -5.38
C PHE A 222 -6.90 -0.09 -4.94
N PHE A 223 -6.44 -1.33 -4.69
CA PHE A 223 -5.08 -1.65 -4.25
C PHE A 223 -4.22 -2.31 -5.35
N ASP A 224 -4.51 -2.05 -6.63
CA ASP A 224 -3.77 -2.60 -7.77
C ASP A 224 -2.40 -1.92 -8.01
N GLY A 225 -2.03 -0.92 -7.21
CA GLY A 225 -0.82 -0.13 -7.36
C GLY A 225 -0.93 1.05 -8.33
N THR A 226 -2.10 1.27 -8.96
CA THR A 226 -2.31 2.43 -9.87
C THR A 226 -2.40 3.77 -9.13
N LYS A 227 -2.68 3.75 -7.83
CA LYS A 227 -2.97 4.94 -7.04
C LYS A 227 -1.70 5.53 -6.41
N PRO A 228 -1.46 6.85 -6.53
CA PRO A 228 -0.30 7.51 -5.92
C PRO A 228 -0.21 7.31 -4.40
N GLU A 229 -1.35 7.25 -3.71
CA GLU A 229 -1.41 7.09 -2.26
C GLU A 229 -1.34 5.61 -1.82
N TYR A 230 -1.51 4.67 -2.76
CA TYR A 230 -1.42 3.22 -2.54
C TYR A 230 -0.48 2.57 -3.58
N PRO A 231 0.81 2.97 -3.62
CA PRO A 231 1.75 2.59 -4.67
C PRO A 231 2.23 1.14 -4.60
N ARG A 232 2.07 0.45 -3.46
CA ARG A 232 2.33 -0.99 -3.34
C ARG A 232 1.06 -1.73 -3.74
N ARG A 233 1.12 -2.40 -4.90
CA ARG A 233 0.09 -3.36 -5.33
C ARG A 233 -0.06 -4.45 -4.25
N MET A 234 -1.26 -4.60 -3.71
CA MET A 234 -1.56 -5.62 -2.71
C MET A 234 -2.21 -6.84 -3.34
N ARG A 235 -1.91 -8.02 -2.80
CA ARG A 235 -2.63 -9.24 -3.18
C ARG A 235 -3.98 -9.25 -2.47
N CYS A 236 -5.04 -9.55 -3.21
CA CYS A 236 -6.39 -9.70 -2.67
C CYS A 236 -6.85 -11.15 -2.78
N ILE A 237 -7.39 -11.70 -1.69
CA ILE A 237 -7.95 -13.05 -1.59
C ILE A 237 -9.35 -13.02 -0.94
N GLN A 238 -10.02 -14.17 -0.88
CA GLN A 238 -11.20 -14.39 -0.03
C GLN A 238 -11.06 -15.74 0.70
N GLY A 239 -11.32 -15.74 2.01
CA GLY A 239 -11.84 -16.90 2.74
C GLY A 239 -13.33 -16.76 3.02
N SER A 240 -13.91 -17.76 3.69
CA SER A 240 -15.35 -17.82 3.97
C SER A 240 -15.78 -17.13 5.26
N ASP A 241 -14.89 -16.89 6.24
CA ASP A 241 -15.26 -16.32 7.54
C ASP A 241 -16.35 -17.20 8.22
N ALA A 242 -16.20 -18.51 8.04
CA ALA A 242 -17.22 -19.49 8.35
C ALA A 242 -17.18 -19.92 9.82
N HIS A 243 -18.25 -19.58 10.54
CA HIS A 243 -18.52 -19.98 11.92
C HIS A 243 -19.43 -21.23 11.99
N ARG A 244 -19.50 -22.01 10.89
CA ARG A 244 -20.43 -23.14 10.72
C ARG A 244 -20.10 -24.02 9.50
N ILE A 245 -20.60 -25.26 9.48
CA ILE A 245 -20.36 -26.25 8.41
C ILE A 245 -20.99 -25.81 7.07
N ALA A 246 -22.24 -25.35 7.09
CA ALA A 246 -23.00 -24.99 5.89
C ALA A 246 -23.64 -23.61 6.03
N ARG A 247 -23.82 -22.91 4.90
CA ARG A 247 -24.55 -21.63 4.83
C ARG A 247 -25.92 -21.77 5.49
N ASP A 248 -26.35 -20.73 6.19
CA ASP A 248 -27.71 -20.71 6.73
C ASP A 248 -28.77 -20.70 5.59
N PRO A 249 -29.68 -21.69 5.52
CA PRO A 249 -30.74 -21.72 4.51
C PRO A 249 -31.75 -20.56 4.61
N ARG A 250 -31.69 -19.75 5.67
CA ARG A 250 -32.62 -18.65 5.98
C ARG A 250 -31.96 -17.27 5.90
N GLY A 251 -30.66 -17.16 5.61
CA GLY A 251 -29.98 -15.86 5.57
C GLY A 251 -28.64 -15.85 4.85
N ASP A 252 -28.56 -15.11 3.73
CA ASP A 252 -27.39 -15.02 2.84
C ASP A 252 -26.09 -14.44 3.44
N LYS A 253 -26.09 -14.02 4.71
CA LYS A 253 -24.93 -13.39 5.35
C LYS A 253 -23.98 -14.40 6.01
N ASN A 254 -24.50 -15.47 6.61
CA ASN A 254 -23.70 -16.40 7.41
C ASN A 254 -23.23 -17.54 6.51
N LEU A 255 -21.96 -17.47 6.10
CA LEU A 255 -21.32 -18.45 5.22
C LEU A 255 -21.01 -19.76 5.94
N GLY A 256 -21.00 -20.85 5.18
CA GLY A 256 -20.38 -22.11 5.60
C GLY A 256 -18.98 -22.28 5.01
N ILE A 257 -18.24 -23.26 5.52
CA ILE A 257 -16.89 -23.62 5.04
C ILE A 257 -16.88 -23.70 3.50
N GLY A 258 -15.93 -22.99 2.89
CA GLY A 258 -15.73 -23.01 1.45
C GLY A 258 -16.78 -22.27 0.62
N ASP A 259 -17.59 -21.36 1.18
CA ASP A 259 -18.56 -20.54 0.41
C ASP A 259 -17.91 -19.37 -0.35
N ARG A 260 -16.84 -18.78 0.19
CA ARG A 260 -15.91 -17.87 -0.50
C ARG A 260 -14.53 -18.52 -0.45
N ILE A 261 -13.89 -18.71 -1.60
CA ILE A 261 -12.59 -19.41 -1.71
C ILE A 261 -11.73 -18.75 -2.77
N THR A 262 -10.42 -18.93 -2.66
CA THR A 262 -9.43 -18.43 -3.63
C THR A 262 -8.76 -19.59 -4.35
N GLU A 263 -8.47 -19.45 -5.64
CA GLU A 263 -7.58 -20.37 -6.35
C GLU A 263 -6.14 -19.86 -6.27
N VAL A 264 -5.19 -20.74 -5.95
CA VAL A 264 -3.76 -20.41 -5.87
C VAL A 264 -2.91 -21.38 -6.72
N TYR A 265 -1.91 -20.86 -7.43
CA TYR A 265 -1.06 -21.62 -8.35
C TYR A 265 0.29 -21.94 -7.72
N LEU A 266 0.48 -23.20 -7.29
CA LEU A 266 1.63 -23.65 -6.50
C LEU A 266 2.32 -24.89 -7.13
N PRO A 267 3.63 -25.12 -6.86
CA PRO A 267 4.33 -26.35 -7.23
C PRO A 267 3.91 -27.55 -6.38
N GLU A 268 3.58 -27.33 -5.11
CA GLU A 268 3.16 -28.33 -4.12
C GLU A 268 2.23 -27.67 -3.08
N ARG A 269 1.43 -28.48 -2.37
CA ARG A 269 0.61 -28.03 -1.24
C ARG A 269 1.46 -27.97 0.02
N SER A 270 2.23 -26.90 0.19
CA SER A 270 3.02 -26.64 1.40
C SER A 270 2.88 -25.19 1.86
N PHE A 271 3.00 -24.95 3.18
CA PHE A 271 2.98 -23.60 3.74
C PHE A 271 4.04 -22.71 3.09
N LYS A 272 5.24 -23.27 2.86
CA LYS A 272 6.34 -22.57 2.19
C LYS A 272 5.94 -22.07 0.80
N ALA A 273 5.37 -22.92 -0.06
CA ALA A 273 4.96 -22.53 -1.40
C ALA A 273 3.87 -21.44 -1.38
N LEU A 274 2.93 -21.54 -0.44
CA LEU A 274 1.90 -20.51 -0.22
C LEU A 274 2.52 -19.18 0.27
N TYR A 275 3.47 -19.24 1.20
CA TYR A 275 4.18 -18.06 1.73
C TYR A 275 4.95 -17.33 0.61
N GLU A 276 5.68 -18.08 -0.23
CA GLU A 276 6.40 -17.55 -1.39
C GLU A 276 5.45 -16.86 -2.38
N VAL A 277 4.28 -17.44 -2.66
CA VAL A 277 3.29 -16.81 -3.57
C VAL A 277 2.58 -15.61 -2.93
N LEU A 278 2.15 -15.68 -1.67
CA LEU A 278 1.46 -14.55 -1.04
C LEU A 278 2.37 -13.34 -0.83
N ARG A 279 3.67 -13.56 -0.56
CA ARG A 279 4.69 -12.51 -0.44
C ARG A 279 5.22 -12.01 -1.79
N GLY A 280 5.24 -12.87 -2.81
CA GLY A 280 5.81 -12.58 -4.13
C GLY A 280 4.95 -11.64 -5.00
N ASN A 281 5.57 -11.08 -6.04
CA ASN A 281 4.94 -10.08 -6.93
C ASN A 281 4.12 -10.69 -8.10
N ASP A 282 4.06 -12.02 -8.27
CA ASP A 282 3.21 -12.64 -9.30
C ASP A 282 1.74 -12.70 -8.87
N PHE A 283 1.04 -11.59 -9.07
CA PHE A 283 -0.38 -11.44 -8.74
C PHE A 283 -1.29 -12.41 -9.52
N ALA A 284 -0.83 -12.96 -10.65
CA ALA A 284 -1.59 -13.94 -11.43
C ALA A 284 -1.47 -15.38 -10.90
N ARG A 285 -0.70 -15.64 -9.83
CA ARG A 285 -0.74 -16.92 -9.10
C ARG A 285 -1.93 -17.02 -8.13
N THR A 286 -2.83 -16.04 -8.11
CA THR A 286 -4.08 -16.06 -7.34
C THR A 286 -5.25 -15.52 -8.16
N ARG A 287 -6.44 -16.10 -8.02
CA ARG A 287 -7.70 -15.56 -8.59
C ARG A 287 -8.93 -15.91 -7.74
N PRO A 288 -10.02 -15.12 -7.83
CA PRO A 288 -11.33 -15.54 -7.32
C PRO A 288 -11.80 -16.81 -8.04
N TYR A 289 -12.27 -17.78 -7.26
CA TYR A 289 -12.89 -18.99 -7.80
C TYR A 289 -14.26 -18.67 -8.42
N ARG A 290 -14.52 -19.22 -9.62
CA ARG A 290 -15.77 -18.99 -10.38
C ARG A 290 -16.64 -20.24 -10.58
N GLY A 291 -16.44 -21.27 -9.76
CA GLY A 291 -17.14 -22.55 -9.89
C GLY A 291 -16.43 -23.50 -10.87
N SER A 292 -17.05 -24.65 -11.11
CA SER A 292 -16.50 -25.73 -11.95
C SER A 292 -16.59 -25.46 -13.47
N GLY A 293 -17.20 -24.34 -13.88
CA GLY A 293 -17.14 -23.86 -15.26
C GLY A 293 -15.74 -23.35 -15.58
N ARG A 294 -15.01 -24.09 -16.42
CA ARG A 294 -13.64 -23.74 -16.87
C ARG A 294 -13.63 -22.57 -17.87
N GLU A 295 -14.19 -21.43 -17.49
CA GLU A 295 -13.73 -20.16 -18.07
C GLU A 295 -12.26 -20.00 -17.70
N VAL A 296 -11.37 -20.12 -18.68
CA VAL A 296 -9.95 -19.83 -18.46
C VAL A 296 -9.85 -18.33 -18.15
N TYR A 297 -9.43 -18.01 -16.93
CA TYR A 297 -9.24 -16.61 -16.52
C TYR A 297 -8.05 -16.02 -17.29
N ASP A 298 -8.34 -15.37 -18.42
CA ASP A 298 -7.36 -14.70 -19.26
C ASP A 298 -6.92 -13.38 -18.60
N TYR A 299 -5.85 -13.46 -17.81
CA TYR A 299 -5.24 -12.31 -17.15
C TYR A 299 -4.77 -11.24 -18.13
N VAL A 300 -4.36 -11.62 -19.35
CA VAL A 300 -3.87 -10.67 -20.35
C VAL A 300 -5.03 -9.88 -20.90
N GLN A 301 -6.14 -10.54 -21.27
CA GLN A 301 -7.34 -9.86 -21.75
C GLN A 301 -7.96 -8.96 -20.67
N VAL A 302 -7.99 -9.38 -19.40
CA VAL A 302 -8.40 -8.53 -18.27
C VAL A 302 -7.47 -7.32 -18.08
N ALA A 303 -6.15 -7.48 -18.31
CA ALA A 303 -5.21 -6.35 -18.28
C ALA A 303 -5.42 -5.39 -19.46
N ARG A 304 -5.69 -5.89 -20.67
CA ARG A 304 -6.03 -5.06 -21.84
C ARG A 304 -7.31 -4.25 -21.62
N GLU A 305 -8.35 -4.88 -21.05
CA GLU A 305 -9.61 -4.22 -20.64
C GLU A 305 -9.39 -3.13 -19.56
N ALA A 306 -8.29 -3.19 -18.81
CA ALA A 306 -7.89 -2.14 -17.88
C ALA A 306 -7.02 -1.03 -18.51
N GLY A 307 -6.44 -1.26 -19.69
CA GLY A 307 -5.61 -0.30 -20.44
C GLY A 307 -4.22 -0.04 -19.83
N PRO A 308 -3.34 0.73 -20.52
CA PRO A 308 -2.03 1.07 -19.99
C PRO A 308 -2.13 1.93 -18.72
N SER A 309 -1.27 1.68 -17.73
CA SER A 309 -1.26 2.41 -16.45
C SER A 309 0.13 2.45 -15.81
N ILE A 310 0.25 3.06 -14.63
CA ILE A 310 1.53 3.24 -13.92
C ILE A 310 2.11 1.91 -13.42
N VAL A 311 1.32 0.82 -13.47
CA VAL A 311 1.74 -0.55 -13.18
C VAL A 311 1.59 -1.51 -14.37
N GLN A 312 1.16 -1.07 -15.57
CA GLN A 312 1.11 -1.96 -16.75
C GLN A 312 1.32 -1.28 -18.11
N SER A 313 1.93 -2.01 -19.02
CA SER A 313 2.31 -1.58 -20.39
C SER A 313 2.14 -2.71 -21.41
N PHE A 314 2.03 -2.35 -22.69
CA PHE A 314 1.71 -3.25 -23.79
C PHE A 314 2.57 -2.93 -25.01
N HIS A 315 3.21 -3.95 -25.60
CA HIS A 315 4.13 -3.81 -26.73
C HIS A 315 3.82 -4.85 -27.82
N ASP A 316 3.72 -4.40 -29.07
CA ASP A 316 3.36 -5.28 -30.19
C ASP A 316 4.46 -6.29 -30.56
N SER A 317 5.75 -5.94 -30.39
CA SER A 317 6.87 -6.81 -30.77
C SER A 317 8.22 -6.37 -30.16
N LEU A 318 9.17 -7.32 -30.09
CA LEU A 318 10.54 -7.14 -29.58
C LEU A 318 11.56 -6.74 -30.67
N ALA A 319 11.10 -6.08 -31.75
CA ALA A 319 12.00 -5.70 -32.84
C ALA A 319 13.14 -4.78 -32.34
N ARG A 320 14.39 -5.20 -32.50
CA ARG A 320 15.58 -4.34 -32.29
C ARG A 320 15.59 -3.15 -33.26
N GLN A 321 15.10 -3.34 -34.49
CA GLN A 321 14.88 -2.25 -35.45
C GLN A 321 13.64 -1.42 -35.07
N GLY A 322 13.76 -0.09 -35.18
CA GLY A 322 12.69 0.83 -34.78
C GLY A 322 12.55 1.03 -33.26
N GLY A 323 13.57 0.68 -32.47
CA GLY A 323 13.66 1.04 -31.05
C GLY A 323 12.70 0.32 -30.09
N ARG A 324 11.86 -0.61 -30.55
CA ARG A 324 10.84 -1.26 -29.70
C ARG A 324 11.44 -2.01 -28.50
N MET A 325 12.54 -2.74 -28.72
CA MET A 325 13.31 -3.36 -27.63
C MET A 325 13.78 -2.32 -26.58
N TYR A 326 14.23 -1.15 -27.01
CA TYR A 326 14.64 -0.08 -26.09
C TYR A 326 13.43 0.50 -25.33
N GLY A 327 12.26 0.59 -25.97
CA GLY A 327 11.00 0.98 -25.30
C GLY A 327 10.61 0.02 -24.17
N VAL A 328 10.74 -1.29 -24.38
CA VAL A 328 10.53 -2.30 -23.31
C VAL A 328 11.51 -2.11 -22.16
N ILE A 329 12.80 -1.91 -22.44
CA ILE A 329 13.82 -1.75 -21.39
C ILE A 329 13.64 -0.42 -20.64
N ALA A 330 13.24 0.65 -21.33
CA ALA A 330 12.86 1.93 -20.73
C ALA A 330 11.66 1.78 -19.78
N ASP A 331 10.63 1.01 -20.18
CA ASP A 331 9.51 0.66 -19.31
C ASP A 331 9.98 -0.14 -18.08
N VAL A 332 10.87 -1.15 -18.22
CA VAL A 332 11.44 -1.90 -17.08
C VAL A 332 12.15 -0.96 -16.09
N CYS A 333 13.00 -0.06 -16.58
CA CYS A 333 13.67 0.95 -15.75
C CYS A 333 12.67 1.88 -15.04
N ALA A 334 11.62 2.29 -15.76
CA ALA A 334 10.57 3.16 -15.24
C ALA A 334 9.71 2.49 -14.15
N PHE A 335 9.32 1.23 -14.32
CA PHE A 335 8.61 0.46 -13.30
C PHE A 335 9.47 0.22 -12.05
N ALA A 336 10.75 -0.12 -12.21
CA ALA A 336 11.68 -0.30 -11.10
C ALA A 336 11.82 0.97 -10.24
N ASN A 337 11.89 2.15 -10.87
CA ASN A 337 11.95 3.45 -10.19
C ASN A 337 10.61 3.92 -9.60
N THR A 338 9.48 3.25 -9.89
CA THR A 338 8.15 3.71 -9.47
C THR A 338 7.42 2.69 -8.59
N ASN A 339 6.37 2.03 -9.10
CA ASN A 339 5.48 1.17 -8.33
C ASN A 339 5.73 -0.32 -8.61
N GLY A 340 6.72 -0.67 -9.45
CA GLY A 340 6.76 -1.96 -10.14
C GLY A 340 5.66 -2.05 -11.19
N GLY A 341 5.56 -3.19 -11.89
CA GLY A 341 4.52 -3.37 -12.90
C GLY A 341 4.61 -4.65 -13.71
N THR A 342 3.80 -4.71 -14.76
CA THR A 342 3.72 -5.85 -15.69
C THR A 342 3.74 -5.35 -17.14
N ILE A 343 4.67 -5.89 -17.93
CA ILE A 343 4.80 -5.60 -19.37
C ILE A 343 4.25 -6.79 -20.14
N TYR A 344 3.33 -6.57 -21.06
CA TYR A 344 2.81 -7.57 -21.98
C TYR A 344 3.35 -7.35 -23.40
N ILE A 345 3.85 -8.41 -24.04
CA ILE A 345 4.61 -8.34 -25.28
C ILE A 345 4.04 -9.32 -26.31
N GLY A 346 3.85 -8.85 -27.55
CA GLY A 346 3.12 -9.55 -28.61
C GLY A 346 1.64 -9.17 -28.68
N VAL A 347 1.23 -8.09 -28.00
CA VAL A 347 -0.18 -7.71 -27.84
C VAL A 347 -0.34 -6.20 -27.62
N SER A 348 -1.30 -5.61 -28.32
CA SER A 348 -1.64 -4.19 -28.18
C SER A 348 -2.63 -3.94 -27.04
N HIS A 349 -2.60 -2.73 -26.50
CA HIS A 349 -3.61 -2.23 -25.57
C HIS A 349 -4.94 -1.87 -26.27
N ASP A 350 -4.89 -1.59 -27.58
CA ASP A 350 -6.10 -1.42 -28.39
C ASP A 350 -6.85 -2.77 -28.45
N LEU A 351 -8.12 -2.76 -28.03
CA LEU A 351 -9.00 -3.93 -28.00
C LEU A 351 -9.53 -4.31 -29.40
N THR A 352 -9.47 -3.40 -30.37
CA THR A 352 -9.85 -3.68 -31.77
C THR A 352 -8.78 -4.48 -32.51
N VAL A 353 -7.52 -4.38 -32.08
CA VAL A 353 -6.39 -5.13 -32.61
C VAL A 353 -6.34 -6.52 -31.97
N ALA A 354 -6.27 -7.58 -32.79
CA ALA A 354 -6.10 -8.94 -32.29
C ALA A 354 -4.67 -9.17 -31.76
N PRO A 355 -4.46 -9.98 -30.70
CA PRO A 355 -3.12 -10.34 -30.25
C PRO A 355 -2.27 -10.95 -31.37
N ILE A 356 -1.07 -10.40 -31.57
CA ILE A 356 -0.14 -10.84 -32.62
C ILE A 356 0.50 -12.17 -32.19
N GLY A 357 0.93 -12.24 -30.93
CA GLY A 357 1.72 -13.31 -30.33
C GLY A 357 3.22 -13.19 -30.62
N VAL A 358 4.02 -13.98 -29.91
CA VAL A 358 5.47 -14.11 -30.12
C VAL A 358 5.77 -15.52 -30.63
N SER A 359 6.54 -15.64 -31.71
CA SER A 359 6.90 -16.92 -32.33
C SER A 359 8.06 -17.63 -31.61
N SER A 360 9.22 -16.98 -31.49
CA SER A 360 10.40 -17.51 -30.81
C SER A 360 10.40 -17.12 -29.32
N VAL A 361 9.46 -17.68 -28.53
CA VAL A 361 9.26 -17.30 -27.12
C VAL A 361 10.51 -17.48 -26.26
N GLY A 362 11.16 -18.65 -26.30
CA GLY A 362 12.35 -18.93 -25.47
C GLY A 362 13.54 -18.00 -25.78
N GLU A 363 13.91 -17.88 -27.06
CA GLU A 363 14.95 -16.98 -27.56
C GLU A 363 14.66 -15.50 -27.19
N SER A 364 13.39 -15.10 -27.23
CA SER A 364 12.95 -13.77 -26.83
C SER A 364 13.10 -13.52 -25.33
N ILE A 365 12.79 -14.52 -24.48
CA ILE A 365 12.96 -14.44 -23.02
C ILE A 365 14.45 -14.38 -22.65
N GLU A 366 15.29 -15.22 -23.27
CA GLU A 366 16.76 -15.16 -23.09
C GLU A 366 17.33 -13.82 -23.56
N THR A 367 16.86 -13.29 -24.69
CA THR A 367 17.28 -11.96 -25.19
C THR A 367 16.90 -10.84 -24.22
N LEU A 368 15.67 -10.89 -23.66
CA LEU A 368 15.19 -9.91 -22.69
C LEU A 368 16.02 -9.94 -21.40
N HIS A 369 16.25 -11.11 -20.81
CA HIS A 369 17.09 -11.23 -19.61
C HIS A 369 18.50 -10.67 -19.84
N ASN A 370 19.12 -10.98 -20.99
CA ASN A 370 20.46 -10.50 -21.31
C ASN A 370 20.51 -8.97 -21.53
N GLU A 371 19.55 -8.37 -22.24
CA GLU A 371 19.52 -6.92 -22.47
C GLU A 371 19.19 -6.15 -21.17
N ILE A 372 18.29 -6.67 -20.32
CA ILE A 372 17.94 -6.08 -19.02
C ILE A 372 19.15 -6.10 -18.08
N ASN A 373 19.77 -7.28 -17.88
CA ASN A 373 20.92 -7.45 -16.99
C ASN A 373 22.18 -6.70 -17.48
N HIS A 374 22.29 -6.40 -18.77
CA HIS A 374 23.44 -5.67 -19.32
C HIS A 374 23.27 -4.13 -19.25
N ARG A 375 22.04 -3.61 -19.36
CA ARG A 375 21.79 -2.17 -19.46
C ARG A 375 21.30 -1.51 -18.18
N ILE A 376 20.59 -2.23 -17.32
CA ILE A 376 19.98 -1.65 -16.11
C ILE A 376 20.94 -1.81 -14.93
N ASN A 377 21.30 -0.68 -14.33
CA ASN A 377 22.16 -0.59 -13.15
C ASN A 377 21.45 0.25 -12.06
N PRO A 378 21.31 -0.20 -10.79
CA PRO A 378 21.71 -1.51 -10.25
C PRO A 378 21.07 -2.71 -10.98
N PRO A 379 21.69 -3.91 -10.94
CA PRO A 379 21.09 -5.12 -11.48
C PRO A 379 19.69 -5.38 -10.91
N LEU A 380 18.77 -5.83 -11.75
CA LEU A 380 17.35 -5.97 -11.43
C LEU A 380 16.84 -7.37 -11.79
N GLU A 381 16.50 -8.17 -10.78
CA GLU A 381 15.83 -9.45 -11.01
C GLU A 381 14.37 -9.24 -11.44
N VAL A 382 14.01 -9.79 -12.59
CA VAL A 382 12.66 -9.74 -13.17
C VAL A 382 12.17 -11.16 -13.46
N GLU A 383 10.89 -11.44 -13.21
CA GLU A 383 10.28 -12.72 -13.62
C GLU A 383 9.76 -12.56 -15.05
N ILE A 384 10.21 -13.41 -15.98
CA ILE A 384 9.78 -13.39 -17.38
C ILE A 384 9.19 -14.75 -17.73
N ASP A 385 7.96 -14.74 -18.25
CA ASP A 385 7.19 -15.94 -18.54
C ASP A 385 6.33 -15.79 -19.80
N ALA A 386 5.68 -16.90 -20.19
CA ALA A 386 4.80 -16.98 -21.33
C ALA A 386 3.35 -17.21 -20.87
N GLN A 387 2.43 -16.39 -21.36
CA GLN A 387 0.99 -16.51 -21.13
C GLN A 387 0.27 -16.79 -22.45
N GLU A 388 -0.90 -17.44 -22.40
CA GLU A 388 -1.76 -17.61 -23.57
C GLU A 388 -2.99 -16.70 -23.46
N THR A 389 -3.29 -15.99 -24.55
CA THR A 389 -4.50 -15.17 -24.71
C THR A 389 -5.04 -15.34 -26.13
N SER A 390 -6.36 -15.51 -26.29
CA SER A 390 -6.99 -15.69 -27.62
C SER A 390 -6.34 -16.77 -28.54
N GLY A 391 -5.70 -17.81 -27.98
CA GLY A 391 -4.96 -18.82 -28.74
C GLY A 391 -3.59 -18.37 -29.26
N LYS A 392 -3.01 -17.31 -28.67
CA LYS A 392 -1.70 -16.74 -28.97
C LYS A 392 -0.83 -16.71 -27.72
N THR A 393 0.42 -17.12 -27.85
CA THR A 393 1.41 -16.98 -26.78
C THR A 393 1.96 -15.55 -26.76
N VAL A 394 1.91 -14.88 -25.61
CA VAL A 394 2.49 -13.56 -25.36
C VAL A 394 3.53 -13.67 -24.25
N ILE A 395 4.52 -12.77 -24.24
CA ILE A 395 5.50 -12.69 -23.16
C ILE A 395 5.00 -11.72 -22.10
N ARG A 396 5.18 -12.10 -20.83
CA ARG A 396 4.91 -11.29 -19.65
C ARG A 396 6.24 -11.03 -18.93
N ILE A 397 6.58 -9.77 -18.69
CA ILE A 397 7.66 -9.39 -17.77
C ILE A 397 7.01 -8.83 -16.51
N GLN A 398 7.40 -9.35 -15.35
CA GLN A 398 7.05 -8.79 -14.06
C GLN A 398 8.24 -8.04 -13.49
N VAL A 399 8.06 -6.73 -13.31
CA VAL A 399 9.10 -5.83 -12.83
C VAL A 399 8.77 -5.50 -11.38
N PRO A 400 9.59 -5.91 -10.39
CA PRO A 400 9.38 -5.48 -9.02
C PRO A 400 9.59 -3.96 -8.93
N ARG A 401 9.00 -3.32 -7.92
CA ARG A 401 9.51 -2.04 -7.47
C ARG A 401 10.92 -2.28 -6.94
N GLY A 402 11.91 -1.53 -7.42
CA GLY A 402 13.29 -1.72 -7.04
C GLY A 402 13.62 -1.15 -5.66
N ASP A 403 14.46 -1.86 -4.92
CA ASP A 403 14.87 -1.53 -3.56
C ASP A 403 15.99 -0.46 -3.50
N ASP A 404 16.84 -0.38 -4.53
CA ASP A 404 17.98 0.55 -4.62
C ASP A 404 17.82 1.59 -5.77
N PRO A 405 16.78 2.47 -5.76
CA PRO A 405 16.67 3.53 -6.75
C PRO A 405 17.78 4.60 -6.59
N PRO A 406 18.10 5.40 -7.62
CA PRO A 406 17.58 5.31 -8.98
C PRO A 406 18.25 4.21 -9.80
N TYR A 407 17.44 3.41 -10.49
CA TYR A 407 17.87 2.54 -11.58
C TYR A 407 18.08 3.38 -12.84
N ALA A 408 19.14 3.12 -13.59
CA ALA A 408 19.48 3.82 -14.83
C ALA A 408 19.75 2.84 -15.96
N ILE A 409 19.42 3.26 -17.19
CA ILE A 409 19.85 2.61 -18.43
C ILE A 409 21.18 3.24 -18.88
N ASP A 410 22.14 2.38 -19.25
CA ASP A 410 23.47 2.77 -19.73
C ASP A 410 24.17 3.77 -18.75
N ASP A 411 24.02 3.54 -17.44
CA ASP A 411 24.49 4.35 -16.29
C ASP A 411 24.00 5.81 -16.19
N ASN A 412 23.28 6.35 -17.18
CA ASN A 412 22.94 7.78 -17.23
C ASN A 412 21.47 8.12 -17.55
N LYS A 413 20.67 7.17 -18.04
CA LYS A 413 19.24 7.41 -18.37
C LYS A 413 18.33 6.82 -17.30
N ILE A 414 18.02 7.61 -16.29
CA ILE A 414 17.00 7.29 -15.29
C ILE A 414 15.62 7.53 -15.93
N TYR A 415 14.78 6.50 -15.98
CA TYR A 415 13.39 6.61 -16.44
C TYR A 415 12.41 6.53 -15.27
N VAL A 416 11.29 7.23 -15.40
CA VAL A 416 10.14 7.20 -14.48
C VAL A 416 8.84 7.08 -15.27
N ARG A 417 7.80 6.57 -14.62
CA ARG A 417 6.48 6.36 -15.21
C ARG A 417 5.43 7.24 -14.55
N GLU A 418 4.67 7.97 -15.35
CA GLU A 418 3.50 8.73 -14.93
C GLU A 418 2.26 8.29 -15.72
N GLU A 419 1.13 8.12 -15.06
CA GLU A 419 -0.14 7.67 -15.66
C GLU A 419 0.04 6.46 -16.59
N SER A 420 0.11 6.60 -17.91
CA SER A 420 0.30 5.49 -18.86
C SER A 420 1.67 5.47 -19.54
N GLU A 421 2.56 6.39 -19.16
CA GLU A 421 3.66 6.85 -20.00
C GLU A 421 5.01 6.85 -19.29
N THR A 422 6.07 6.47 -20.01
CA THR A 422 7.45 6.44 -19.51
C THR A 422 8.24 7.63 -20.07
N SER A 423 9.03 8.32 -19.23
CA SER A 423 9.90 9.42 -19.66
C SER A 423 11.19 9.53 -18.83
N LEU A 424 12.20 10.25 -19.33
CA LEU A 424 13.45 10.50 -18.63
C LEU A 424 13.24 11.40 -17.40
N ALA A 425 13.66 10.96 -16.22
CA ALA A 425 13.43 11.68 -14.97
C ALA A 425 14.07 13.08 -14.94
N VAL A 426 13.31 14.06 -14.44
CA VAL A 426 13.75 15.44 -14.20
C VAL A 426 14.58 15.50 -12.91
N ARG A 427 15.44 16.52 -12.79
CA ARG A 427 16.36 16.71 -11.65
C ARG A 427 15.74 16.49 -10.27
N ASP A 428 14.58 17.09 -10.00
CA ASP A 428 13.92 16.98 -8.70
C ASP A 428 13.35 15.57 -8.45
N GLU A 429 12.96 14.84 -9.49
CA GLU A 429 12.54 13.43 -9.42
C GLU A 429 13.73 12.52 -9.12
N ILE A 430 14.86 12.73 -9.78
CA ILE A 430 16.13 12.01 -9.50
C ILE A 430 16.53 12.25 -8.03
N VAL A 431 16.42 13.49 -7.54
CA VAL A 431 16.67 13.83 -6.13
C VAL A 431 15.67 13.15 -5.19
N GLN A 432 14.41 12.97 -5.59
CA GLN A 432 13.44 12.17 -4.81
C GLN A 432 13.78 10.67 -4.81
N LEU A 433 14.23 10.09 -5.94
CA LEU A 433 14.65 8.69 -6.03
C LEU A 433 15.85 8.42 -5.12
N VAL A 434 16.89 9.25 -5.19
CA VAL A 434 18.07 9.17 -4.31
C VAL A 434 17.68 9.33 -2.83
N LYS A 435 16.74 10.23 -2.50
CA LYS A 435 16.23 10.39 -1.11
C LYS A 435 15.38 9.21 -0.62
N LYS A 436 14.76 8.44 -1.51
CA LYS A 436 14.02 7.21 -1.17
C LYS A 436 14.94 6.03 -0.89
N ASN A 437 16.20 6.08 -1.34
CA ASN A 437 17.17 5.01 -1.12
C ASN A 437 17.87 5.15 0.26
N PRO A 438 17.70 4.18 1.18
CA PRO A 438 18.36 4.22 2.47
C PRO A 438 19.89 4.03 2.38
N SER A 439 20.41 3.29 1.40
CA SER A 439 21.83 2.97 1.26
C SER A 439 22.66 4.20 0.86
N MET A 440 22.15 5.05 -0.03
CA MET A 440 22.81 6.30 -0.43
C MET A 440 22.74 7.42 0.62
N SER A 441 21.82 7.35 1.58
CA SER A 441 21.56 8.43 2.56
C SER A 441 22.77 8.79 3.46
N VAL A 442 23.76 7.90 3.56
CA VAL A 442 24.93 8.03 4.45
C VAL A 442 26.06 8.91 3.85
N VAL A 443 26.08 9.13 2.53
CA VAL A 443 27.26 9.69 1.83
C VAL A 443 27.38 11.22 1.96
N VAL A 444 26.32 11.93 2.35
CA VAL A 444 26.33 13.41 2.48
C VAL A 444 26.92 13.87 3.83
N SER A 445 28.11 13.38 4.16
CA SER A 445 28.96 14.02 5.18
C SER A 445 29.44 15.37 4.63
N SER A 446 29.19 16.46 5.34
CA SER A 446 29.53 17.81 4.88
C SER A 446 31.05 17.97 4.65
N PRO A 447 31.49 18.73 3.62
CA PRO A 447 32.90 19.04 3.46
C PRO A 447 33.42 19.77 4.70
N ALA A 448 34.41 19.18 5.38
CA ALA A 448 34.97 19.74 6.60
C ALA A 448 35.53 21.15 6.36
N PRO A 449 35.33 22.11 7.27
CA PRO A 449 35.77 23.49 7.07
C PRO A 449 37.29 23.55 6.92
N THR A 450 37.75 24.16 5.83
CA THR A 450 39.16 24.26 5.44
C THR A 450 40.00 24.85 6.58
N ARG A 451 40.73 23.99 7.30
CA ARG A 451 41.63 24.40 8.38
C ARG A 451 42.78 25.24 7.80
N GLN A 452 42.66 26.56 7.91
CA GLN A 452 43.69 27.49 7.49
C GLN A 452 45.03 27.14 8.17
N GLN A 453 46.11 27.15 7.38
CA GLN A 453 47.44 26.84 7.90
C GLN A 453 47.91 27.97 8.84
N PRO A 454 48.41 27.67 10.04
CA PRO A 454 48.98 28.69 10.92
C PRO A 454 50.25 29.28 10.28
N ARG A 455 50.43 30.60 10.39
CA ARG A 455 51.64 31.28 9.90
C ARG A 455 52.88 30.77 10.65
N LYS A 456 54.00 30.66 9.93
CA LYS A 456 55.30 30.33 10.51
C LYS A 456 55.75 31.41 11.51
N ALA A 457 56.15 30.98 12.71
CA ALA A 457 56.97 31.73 13.65
C ALA A 457 58.26 30.94 13.93
N ALA A 458 59.29 31.59 14.46
CA ALA A 458 60.66 31.09 14.36
C ALA A 458 61.14 30.17 15.52
N VAL A 459 61.88 29.13 15.12
CA VAL A 459 63.08 28.54 15.74
C VAL A 459 63.40 28.89 17.21
N SER A 460 63.46 27.88 18.08
CA SER A 460 64.58 27.70 19.03
C SER A 460 64.73 26.25 19.52
N THR A 461 65.97 25.75 19.42
CA THR A 461 66.65 24.71 20.23
C THR A 461 65.93 23.42 20.69
N SER A 462 66.41 22.29 20.17
CA SER A 462 66.43 20.93 20.77
C SER A 462 67.42 20.87 21.99
N PRO A 463 67.63 19.75 22.74
CA PRO A 463 67.57 18.33 22.32
C PRO A 463 67.04 17.27 23.35
N GLU A 464 67.10 16.00 22.90
CA GLU A 464 67.04 14.72 23.67
C GLU A 464 65.72 14.34 24.38
N SER A 465 65.39 13.06 24.63
CA SER A 465 66.08 11.77 24.40
C SER A 465 65.14 10.66 23.87
N GLN A 466 65.67 9.48 23.49
CA GLN A 466 64.91 8.34 22.91
C GLN A 466 64.44 7.27 23.97
N PRO A 467 64.18 5.96 23.69
CA PRO A 467 62.83 5.39 23.93
C PRO A 467 62.77 4.05 24.71
N LYS A 468 61.54 3.57 25.00
CA LYS A 468 61.06 2.15 25.10
C LYS A 468 59.56 2.19 25.48
N ALA A 469 58.61 1.36 25.01
CA ALA A 469 58.55 -0.02 24.49
C ALA A 469 58.14 -1.09 25.53
N ALA A 470 57.46 -2.13 25.04
CA ALA A 470 56.89 -3.33 25.71
C ALA A 470 55.47 -3.23 26.33
N ALA A 471 54.69 -4.28 26.06
CA ALA A 471 53.42 -4.67 26.70
C ALA A 471 53.71 -5.90 27.62
N PRO A 472 52.78 -6.79 28.10
CA PRO A 472 51.37 -7.01 27.75
C PRO A 472 50.41 -7.17 28.96
N ALA A 473 49.19 -7.69 28.70
CA ALA A 473 48.18 -8.04 29.70
C ALA A 473 48.48 -9.33 30.48
N PRO A 474 47.67 -9.65 31.51
CA PRO A 474 46.97 -10.95 31.45
C PRO A 474 45.50 -10.93 31.90
N THR A 475 44.74 -11.89 31.36
CA THR A 475 43.43 -12.43 31.82
C THR A 475 43.67 -13.75 32.59
N PRO A 476 42.64 -14.50 33.07
CA PRO A 476 41.28 -14.14 33.55
C PRO A 476 40.96 -14.74 34.95
N ALA A 477 39.85 -14.32 35.60
CA ALA A 477 39.23 -15.11 36.69
C ALA A 477 37.73 -14.78 36.92
N SER A 478 36.99 -15.77 37.43
CA SER A 478 35.58 -15.75 37.89
C SER A 478 35.37 -17.03 38.76
N PRO A 479 34.30 -17.23 39.57
CA PRO A 479 33.10 -16.42 39.85
C PRO A 479 32.79 -16.29 41.39
N ALA A 480 31.50 -16.13 41.75
CA ALA A 480 30.87 -16.27 43.10
C ALA A 480 30.98 -15.08 44.10
N ARG A 481 30.06 -14.83 45.06
CA ARG A 481 28.63 -15.24 45.28
C ARG A 481 27.99 -14.45 46.47
N HIS A 482 26.68 -14.14 46.37
CA HIS A 482 25.71 -13.74 47.43
C HIS A 482 25.82 -12.41 48.23
N GLN A 483 24.73 -11.63 48.14
CA GLN A 483 23.83 -11.11 49.21
C GLN A 483 22.52 -10.70 48.48
N GLN A 484 21.26 -11.01 48.83
CA GLN A 484 20.51 -11.24 50.07
C GLN A 484 20.18 -9.98 50.91
N ALA A 485 18.94 -9.52 50.79
CA ALA A 485 18.17 -8.68 51.71
C ALA A 485 16.68 -9.09 51.62
N GLN A 486 15.86 -8.82 52.65
CA GLN A 486 14.49 -9.35 52.80
C GLN A 486 13.41 -8.27 53.09
N PRO A 487 12.10 -8.60 52.99
CA PRO A 487 11.00 -7.61 52.86
C PRO A 487 10.07 -7.50 54.08
N ALA A 488 9.22 -6.45 54.11
CA ALA A 488 7.96 -6.34 54.89
C ALA A 488 7.18 -5.06 54.48
N PRO A 489 5.88 -4.87 54.83
CA PRO A 489 4.83 -5.84 55.18
C PRO A 489 3.52 -5.67 54.34
N GLN A 490 2.48 -6.45 54.66
CA GLN A 490 1.10 -6.34 54.12
C GLN A 490 0.13 -5.69 55.13
N SER A 491 -1.05 -5.23 54.70
CA SER A 491 -2.17 -4.88 55.59
C SER A 491 -3.56 -5.05 54.96
N LYS A 492 -4.46 -5.76 55.68
CA LYS A 492 -5.92 -5.97 55.48
C LYS A 492 -6.46 -6.61 56.79
N PRO A 493 -7.78 -6.77 57.02
CA PRO A 493 -8.97 -6.26 56.32
C PRO A 493 -9.98 -5.54 57.26
N GLU A 494 -11.12 -5.04 56.74
CA GLU A 494 -12.43 -5.20 57.43
C GLU A 494 -13.65 -5.09 56.47
N LYS A 495 -14.88 -5.11 57.00
CA LYS A 495 -16.17 -5.31 56.29
C LYS A 495 -17.19 -4.18 56.55
N ALA A 496 -18.17 -4.01 55.65
CA ALA A 496 -19.58 -3.70 55.97
C ALA A 496 -20.51 -3.87 54.74
N GLU A 497 -21.81 -4.02 54.99
CA GLU A 497 -22.93 -3.98 54.00
C GLU A 497 -23.34 -2.49 53.72
N THR A 498 -24.30 -2.08 52.87
CA THR A 498 -25.62 -2.67 52.49
C THR A 498 -26.17 -2.06 51.17
N GLN A 499 -27.18 -2.71 50.58
CA GLN A 499 -28.10 -2.22 49.51
C GLN A 499 -29.16 -1.20 50.05
N PRO A 500 -30.12 -0.59 49.27
CA PRO A 500 -30.64 -0.96 47.93
C PRO A 500 -30.99 0.19 46.93
N GLN A 501 -31.74 -0.17 45.87
CA GLN A 501 -32.29 0.66 44.77
C GLN A 501 -33.45 1.59 45.19
N PRO A 502 -33.96 2.44 44.27
CA PRO A 502 -35.32 2.18 43.76
C PRO A 502 -35.48 2.28 42.21
N THR A 503 -36.73 2.30 41.72
CA THR A 503 -37.19 1.79 40.39
C THR A 503 -38.11 2.74 39.59
N ALA A 504 -38.45 2.37 38.33
CA ALA A 504 -39.49 2.91 37.42
C ALA A 504 -39.16 4.30 36.76
N ALA A 505 -39.32 4.56 35.45
CA ALA A 505 -40.43 4.41 34.48
C ALA A 505 -41.49 5.54 34.58
N ALA A 506 -42.10 6.11 33.51
CA ALA A 506 -42.09 5.79 32.07
C ALA A 506 -42.45 7.01 31.16
N THR A 507 -42.47 6.82 29.82
CA THR A 507 -43.23 7.54 28.76
C THR A 507 -43.08 9.06 28.53
N GLY A 508 -42.96 9.50 27.26
CA GLY A 508 -43.27 10.91 26.87
C GLY A 508 -42.64 11.51 25.60
N GLU A 509 -43.10 11.13 24.39
CA GLU A 509 -43.09 12.02 23.20
C GLU A 509 -44.35 12.95 23.21
N PRO A 510 -44.55 13.99 22.33
CA PRO A 510 -43.85 14.32 21.07
C PRO A 510 -43.56 15.83 20.73
N GLN A 511 -42.67 16.04 19.75
CA GLN A 511 -42.71 17.00 18.61
C GLN A 511 -43.04 18.53 18.73
N ARG A 512 -42.05 19.33 18.26
CA ARG A 512 -42.10 20.34 17.14
C ARG A 512 -42.65 21.79 17.30
N ARG A 513 -42.02 22.69 16.48
CA ARG A 513 -42.52 23.95 15.83
C ARG A 513 -42.64 25.20 16.75
N ARG A 514 -42.45 26.47 16.29
CA ARG A 514 -41.94 27.06 15.02
C ARG A 514 -41.60 28.57 15.14
N ARG A 515 -40.59 29.04 14.38
CA ARG A 515 -40.43 30.34 13.65
C ARG A 515 -40.99 31.69 14.19
N GLY A 516 -40.15 32.74 14.09
CA GLY A 516 -40.51 34.17 13.85
C GLY A 516 -39.57 35.14 14.59
N ARG A 517 -38.78 36.07 14.02
CA ARG A 517 -38.60 36.78 12.70
C ARG A 517 -39.23 38.18 12.60
N GLY A 518 -38.41 39.23 12.84
CA GLY A 518 -38.63 40.65 12.47
C GLY A 518 -37.67 41.56 13.29
N ARG A 519 -36.85 42.46 12.73
CA ARG A 519 -37.11 43.73 11.96
C ARG A 519 -37.58 44.90 12.87
N SER A 520 -37.12 46.16 12.75
CA SER A 520 -36.08 46.76 11.87
C SER A 520 -35.79 48.26 12.18
N GLN A 521 -34.63 48.79 11.74
CA GLN A 521 -34.39 50.22 11.35
C GLN A 521 -34.40 51.30 12.49
N THR A 522 -33.82 52.52 12.40
CA THR A 522 -33.05 53.27 11.36
C THR A 522 -32.22 54.45 11.94
N ALA A 523 -31.37 55.07 11.09
CA ALA A 523 -30.96 56.49 11.02
C ALA A 523 -29.59 56.96 11.59
N GLN A 524 -28.86 57.68 10.73
CA GLN A 524 -27.84 58.73 10.99
C GLN A 524 -28.45 60.09 10.54
N PRO A 525 -27.93 61.28 10.93
CA PRO A 525 -26.78 61.98 10.28
C PRO A 525 -25.89 62.79 11.29
N GLU A 526 -24.90 63.66 11.00
CA GLU A 526 -23.82 63.85 9.97
C GLU A 526 -22.83 64.97 10.46
N VAL A 527 -21.58 65.01 9.94
CA VAL A 527 -20.69 66.18 9.54
C VAL A 527 -20.47 67.39 10.53
N VAL A 528 -19.28 68.01 10.75
CA VAL A 528 -18.42 68.88 9.88
C VAL A 528 -16.95 69.07 10.38
N GLU A 529 -16.03 69.41 9.45
CA GLU A 529 -14.80 70.29 9.41
C GLU A 529 -14.13 70.93 10.68
N SER A 530 -12.87 71.44 10.69
CA SER A 530 -11.63 71.22 9.89
C SER A 530 -10.36 71.93 10.50
N ASP A 531 -9.17 71.68 9.90
CA ASP A 531 -7.93 72.50 9.78
C ASP A 531 -7.20 73.19 10.97
N ASN A 532 -5.88 72.91 11.12
CA ASN A 532 -4.81 73.90 10.80
C ASN A 532 -3.35 73.38 10.85
N ALA A 533 -2.45 74.10 10.16
CA ALA A 533 -0.97 74.04 10.17
C ALA A 533 -0.43 75.38 9.58
N PRO A 534 0.89 75.63 9.36
CA PRO A 534 2.12 74.95 9.79
C PRO A 534 3.13 75.93 10.47
N GLN A 535 4.37 75.48 10.72
CA GLN A 535 5.57 76.35 10.61
C GLN A 535 6.87 75.53 10.45
N SER A 536 7.95 76.17 10.02
CA SER A 536 9.23 75.55 9.62
C SER A 536 10.44 76.38 10.07
N VAL A 537 11.64 75.78 10.05
CA VAL A 537 12.95 76.31 9.61
C VAL A 537 14.01 75.20 9.73
N GLU A 538 15.12 75.33 9.00
CA GLU A 538 16.14 74.30 8.77
C GLU A 538 17.12 74.07 9.93
N THR A 539 17.73 72.88 9.98
CA THR A 539 19.18 72.71 9.79
C THR A 539 19.55 71.22 9.68
N ALA A 540 20.68 70.91 9.03
CA ALA A 540 21.21 69.55 8.91
C ALA A 540 22.71 69.55 9.23
N VAL A 541 23.20 68.49 9.88
CA VAL A 541 24.54 67.89 9.68
C VAL A 541 24.65 66.58 10.51
N GLU A 542 25.24 65.56 9.89
CA GLU A 542 25.85 64.33 10.44
C GLU A 542 25.21 63.57 11.63
N THR A 543 24.79 62.34 11.35
CA THR A 543 24.67 61.27 12.36
C THR A 543 25.52 60.04 11.95
N PRO A 544 26.16 59.34 12.90
CA PRO A 544 27.06 58.22 12.61
C PRO A 544 26.32 56.90 12.34
N LEU A 545 27.08 55.92 11.84
CA LEU A 545 26.64 54.56 11.48
C LEU A 545 25.75 53.89 12.55
N ALA A 546 24.50 53.61 12.20
CA ALA A 546 23.57 52.79 12.99
C ALA A 546 23.45 51.37 12.42
N VAL A 547 23.11 50.41 13.28
CA VAL A 547 23.05 48.98 12.97
C VAL A 547 21.98 48.69 11.90
N VAL A 548 22.37 47.99 10.83
CA VAL A 548 21.42 47.42 9.86
C VAL A 548 20.66 46.28 10.53
N LEU A 549 19.40 46.53 10.89
CA LEU A 549 18.45 45.48 11.24
C LEU A 549 18.16 44.62 10.00
N PRO A 550 17.93 43.29 10.16
CA PRO A 550 17.64 42.42 9.03
C PRO A 550 16.34 42.86 8.35
N ILE A 551 16.40 43.00 7.02
CA ILE A 551 15.23 43.28 6.17
C ILE A 551 14.22 42.13 6.39
N PRO A 552 12.93 42.42 6.68
CA PRO A 552 11.92 41.37 6.78
C PRO A 552 11.81 40.66 5.42
N ALA A 553 11.96 39.34 5.43
CA ALA A 553 11.75 38.54 4.24
C ALA A 553 10.33 38.76 3.69
N PRO A 554 10.13 38.78 2.36
CA PRO A 554 8.79 38.89 1.78
C PRO A 554 7.92 37.76 2.31
N ALA A 555 6.69 38.09 2.69
CA ALA A 555 5.77 37.14 3.32
C ALA A 555 5.53 35.93 2.42
N VAL A 556 5.88 34.74 2.90
CA VAL A 556 5.49 33.49 2.24
C VAL A 556 3.96 33.42 2.27
N PRO A 557 3.28 33.22 1.13
CA PRO A 557 1.83 33.13 1.11
C PRO A 557 1.36 31.97 2.00
N SER A 558 0.27 32.20 2.74
CA SER A 558 -0.32 31.21 3.63
C SER A 558 -0.60 29.90 2.90
N MET A 559 -0.24 28.77 3.50
CA MET A 559 -0.41 27.45 2.88
C MET A 559 -1.87 27.25 2.45
N PRO A 560 -2.15 27.02 1.16
CA PRO A 560 -3.51 26.98 0.64
C PRO A 560 -4.27 25.76 1.17
N ASN A 561 -5.60 25.90 1.31
CA ASN A 561 -6.44 24.89 1.91
C ASN A 561 -6.41 23.58 1.06
N LEU A 562 -5.82 22.51 1.61
CA LEU A 562 -5.55 21.28 0.86
C LEU A 562 -6.82 20.47 0.55
N GLY A 563 -7.85 20.56 1.39
CA GLY A 563 -9.09 19.77 1.26
C GLY A 563 -10.01 20.17 0.11
N VAL A 564 -9.61 21.17 -0.69
CA VAL A 564 -10.42 21.78 -1.76
C VAL A 564 -9.96 21.37 -3.16
N ALA A 565 -8.67 21.06 -3.34
CA ALA A 565 -8.13 20.74 -4.66
C ALA A 565 -8.65 19.39 -5.19
N PRO A 566 -8.86 19.22 -6.51
CA PRO A 566 -9.17 17.93 -7.11
C PRO A 566 -8.00 16.93 -6.95
N ARG A 567 -8.26 15.63 -7.10
CA ARG A 567 -7.25 14.55 -6.86
C ARG A 567 -6.35 14.23 -8.06
N THR A 568 -6.58 14.87 -9.20
CA THR A 568 -5.77 14.71 -10.42
C THR A 568 -5.63 16.07 -11.10
N GLY A 569 -4.71 16.18 -12.05
CA GLY A 569 -4.32 17.46 -12.63
C GLY A 569 -3.14 18.11 -11.90
N VAL A 570 -2.83 19.36 -12.27
CA VAL A 570 -1.72 20.14 -11.71
C VAL A 570 -2.12 21.58 -11.39
N GLU A 571 -1.43 22.20 -10.43
CA GLU A 571 -1.61 23.60 -10.02
C GLU A 571 -0.30 24.36 -10.17
N VAL A 572 -0.33 25.51 -10.86
CA VAL A 572 0.80 26.45 -10.90
C VAL A 572 0.69 27.34 -9.66
N ILE A 573 1.57 27.15 -8.68
CA ILE A 573 1.49 27.88 -7.39
C ILE A 573 2.12 29.27 -7.47
N GLY A 574 3.08 29.46 -8.38
CA GLY A 574 3.75 30.73 -8.54
C GLY A 574 4.85 30.66 -9.59
N THR A 575 5.32 31.83 -10.00
CA THR A 575 6.33 31.99 -11.05
C THR A 575 7.39 32.98 -10.57
N GLU A 576 8.66 32.56 -10.61
CA GLU A 576 9.81 33.41 -10.33
C GLU A 576 10.53 33.77 -11.65
N THR A 577 10.61 35.05 -12.01
CA THR A 577 11.42 35.49 -13.14
C THR A 577 12.88 35.65 -12.71
N ARG A 578 13.80 34.91 -13.33
CA ARG A 578 15.24 34.98 -13.04
C ARG A 578 16.01 35.09 -14.36
N LYS A 579 16.85 36.13 -14.51
CA LYS A 579 17.67 36.39 -15.72
C LYS A 579 16.87 36.31 -17.04
N SER A 580 15.68 36.90 -17.06
CA SER A 580 14.73 36.93 -18.19
C SER A 580 14.07 35.59 -18.57
N GLU A 581 14.26 34.53 -17.79
CA GLU A 581 13.53 33.26 -17.93
C GLU A 581 12.53 33.09 -16.78
N GLN A 582 11.36 32.48 -17.06
CA GLN A 582 10.33 32.20 -16.06
C GLN A 582 10.51 30.80 -15.46
N TYR A 583 10.48 30.72 -14.13
CA TYR A 583 10.64 29.50 -13.35
C TYR A 583 9.39 29.26 -12.50
N HIS A 584 8.56 28.32 -12.90
CA HIS A 584 7.31 27.98 -12.23
C HIS A 584 7.53 27.01 -11.06
N ILE A 585 6.61 27.06 -10.11
CA ILE A 585 6.46 26.10 -9.01
C ILE A 585 5.21 25.28 -9.28
N MET A 586 5.41 24.02 -9.66
CA MET A 586 4.33 23.09 -10.00
C MET A 586 3.94 22.27 -8.79
N ARG A 587 2.63 22.12 -8.55
CA ARG A 587 2.08 21.08 -7.68
C ARG A 587 1.41 20.02 -8.52
N ASP A 588 1.83 18.78 -8.31
CA ASP A 588 1.08 17.61 -8.75
C ASP A 588 -0.02 17.30 -7.73
N LEU A 589 -1.28 17.35 -8.16
CA LEU A 589 -2.44 17.16 -7.28
C LEU A 589 -2.67 15.68 -6.92
N ARG A 590 -2.06 14.75 -7.67
CA ARG A 590 -2.16 13.30 -7.47
C ARG A 590 -1.44 12.84 -6.20
N ASN A 591 -0.39 13.55 -5.79
CA ASN A 591 0.48 13.20 -4.66
C ASN A 591 0.87 14.41 -3.77
N ASN A 592 0.41 15.62 -4.09
CA ASN A 592 0.78 16.90 -3.47
C ASN A 592 2.28 17.26 -3.53
N ASN A 593 3.06 16.62 -4.41
CA ASN A 593 4.47 16.96 -4.60
C ASN A 593 4.62 18.38 -5.16
N LEU A 594 5.62 19.11 -4.65
CA LEU A 594 6.00 20.44 -5.11
C LEU A 594 7.35 20.35 -5.84
N VAL A 595 7.36 20.64 -7.13
CA VAL A 595 8.58 20.69 -7.94
C VAL A 595 8.87 22.14 -8.34
N LYS A 596 10.12 22.56 -8.18
CA LYS A 596 10.52 23.96 -8.29
C LYS A 596 11.49 24.17 -9.44
N ASN A 597 11.54 25.41 -9.93
CA ASN A 597 12.41 25.82 -11.04
C ASN A 597 12.02 25.14 -12.38
N VAL A 598 10.73 24.88 -12.59
CA VAL A 598 10.23 24.32 -13.85
C VAL A 598 10.08 25.45 -14.87
N THR A 599 10.90 25.48 -15.91
CA THR A 599 10.75 26.38 -17.07
C THR A 599 9.84 25.76 -18.13
N ARG A 600 9.24 26.55 -19.03
CA ARG A 600 8.47 26.04 -20.20
C ARG A 600 9.24 24.96 -20.99
N SER A 601 10.54 25.14 -21.18
CA SER A 601 11.43 24.21 -21.90
C SER A 601 11.74 22.92 -21.13
N SER A 602 11.73 22.96 -19.79
CA SER A 602 11.88 21.76 -18.93
C SER A 602 10.57 21.00 -18.71
N ALA A 603 9.44 21.70 -18.79
CA ALA A 603 8.10 21.17 -18.57
C ALA A 603 7.69 20.22 -19.70
N ARG A 604 6.95 19.16 -19.36
CA ARG A 604 6.44 18.18 -20.33
C ARG A 604 4.94 17.99 -20.22
N LYS A 605 4.31 17.66 -21.35
CA LYS A 605 2.92 17.19 -21.46
C LYS A 605 1.94 18.05 -20.63
N LEU A 606 1.35 17.52 -19.56
CA LEU A 606 0.39 18.26 -18.73
C LEU A 606 1.02 19.48 -18.03
N TRP A 607 2.28 19.42 -17.61
CA TRP A 607 2.95 20.58 -16.99
C TRP A 607 3.27 21.65 -18.02
N HIS A 608 3.66 21.23 -19.23
CA HIS A 608 3.92 22.12 -20.37
C HIS A 608 2.62 22.82 -20.81
N TYR A 609 1.52 22.07 -20.91
CA TYR A 609 0.18 22.59 -21.15
C TYR A 609 -0.25 23.60 -20.08
N ALA A 610 -0.14 23.24 -18.79
CA ALA A 610 -0.51 24.11 -17.68
C ALA A 610 0.32 25.40 -17.64
N ILE A 611 1.61 25.33 -17.97
CA ILE A 611 2.48 26.51 -18.08
C ILE A 611 2.11 27.37 -19.28
N ILE A 612 1.88 26.79 -20.46
CA ILE A 612 1.41 27.54 -21.64
C ILE A 612 0.09 28.25 -21.33
N GLU A 613 -0.92 27.53 -20.83
CA GLU A 613 -2.23 28.11 -20.51
C GLU A 613 -2.13 29.20 -19.43
N HIS A 614 -1.26 29.03 -18.42
CA HIS A 614 -0.98 30.04 -17.41
C HIS A 614 -0.26 31.28 -17.97
N GLU A 615 0.64 31.12 -18.95
CA GLU A 615 1.40 32.21 -19.58
C GLU A 615 0.63 32.94 -20.70
N THR A 616 -0.21 32.25 -21.47
CA THR A 616 -0.87 32.79 -22.68
C THR A 616 -2.36 33.06 -22.51
N ASN A 617 -3.06 32.27 -21.69
CA ASN A 617 -4.51 32.31 -21.51
C ASN A 617 -4.91 32.46 -20.03
N PRO A 618 -4.44 33.49 -19.31
CA PRO A 618 -4.78 33.68 -17.90
C PRO A 618 -6.30 33.73 -17.69
N VAL A 619 -6.78 33.03 -16.65
CA VAL A 619 -8.21 32.72 -16.44
C VAL A 619 -9.07 33.99 -16.34
N VAL A 620 -9.92 34.19 -17.35
CA VAL A 620 -10.93 35.27 -17.36
C VAL A 620 -12.15 34.82 -16.56
N THR A 621 -12.35 35.39 -15.36
CA THR A 621 -13.42 35.00 -14.42
C THR A 621 -14.84 35.04 -14.99
N ALA A 622 -15.09 35.91 -15.98
CA ALA A 622 -16.37 36.02 -16.69
C ALA A 622 -16.67 34.87 -17.68
N GLN A 623 -15.69 34.03 -17.99
CA GLN A 623 -15.84 32.84 -18.83
C GLN A 623 -15.97 31.53 -18.03
N VAL A 624 -15.81 31.59 -16.70
CA VAL A 624 -15.86 30.44 -15.80
C VAL A 624 -17.31 30.15 -15.39
N GLN A 625 -17.73 28.89 -15.50
CA GLN A 625 -19.04 28.42 -15.03
C GLN A 625 -18.98 28.17 -13.52
N TRP A 626 -19.42 29.14 -12.72
CA TRP A 626 -19.36 29.10 -11.26
C TRP A 626 -20.55 28.37 -10.60
N SER A 627 -20.27 27.60 -9.55
CA SER A 627 -21.24 27.09 -8.59
C SER A 627 -20.64 27.19 -7.18
N GLY A 628 -21.03 28.24 -6.46
CA GLY A 628 -20.38 28.66 -5.22
C GLY A 628 -18.96 29.17 -5.48
N GLU A 629 -18.01 28.74 -4.66
CA GLU A 629 -16.58 29.08 -4.79
C GLU A 629 -15.85 28.24 -5.87
N TYR A 630 -16.53 27.25 -6.45
CA TYR A 630 -15.99 26.29 -7.41
C TYR A 630 -16.42 26.68 -8.83
N GLY A 631 -15.57 26.48 -9.82
CA GLY A 631 -15.90 26.79 -11.21
C GLY A 631 -15.20 25.90 -12.24
N LEU A 632 -15.87 25.69 -13.38
CA LEU A 632 -15.34 25.04 -14.57
C LEU A 632 -14.92 26.11 -15.58
N TRP A 633 -13.67 26.07 -16.07
CA TRP A 633 -13.16 27.01 -17.08
C TRP A 633 -13.07 26.40 -18.47
N LYS A 634 -12.51 25.19 -18.60
CA LYS A 634 -12.39 24.46 -19.87
C LYS A 634 -12.74 22.98 -19.71
N ARG A 635 -13.30 22.37 -20.77
CA ARG A 635 -13.57 20.93 -20.87
C ARG A 635 -13.23 20.46 -22.28
N TYR A 636 -12.24 19.59 -22.41
CA TYR A 636 -11.71 19.12 -23.70
C TYR A 636 -11.50 17.60 -23.71
N ARG A 637 -11.49 17.00 -24.90
CA ARG A 637 -11.19 15.57 -25.11
C ARG A 637 -9.74 15.41 -25.57
N ARG A 638 -9.01 14.48 -24.96
CA ARG A 638 -7.68 14.00 -25.42
C ARG A 638 -7.70 12.47 -25.47
N ASN A 639 -6.65 11.83 -26.01
CA ASN A 639 -6.67 10.39 -26.33
C ASN A 639 -7.04 9.45 -25.15
N ASN A 640 -6.76 9.84 -23.90
CA ASN A 640 -7.13 9.10 -22.69
C ASN A 640 -8.41 9.61 -21.97
N GLY A 641 -9.30 10.32 -22.67
CA GLY A 641 -10.63 10.73 -22.16
C GLY A 641 -10.86 12.24 -22.04
N VAL A 642 -11.89 12.62 -21.28
CA VAL A 642 -12.24 14.02 -21.02
C VAL A 642 -11.37 14.59 -19.89
N ARG A 643 -10.84 15.79 -20.12
CA ARG A 643 -10.06 16.58 -19.17
C ARG A 643 -10.77 17.90 -18.89
N TYR A 644 -10.63 18.38 -17.66
CA TYR A 644 -11.27 19.58 -17.14
C TYR A 644 -10.19 20.52 -16.59
N ASP A 645 -10.30 21.82 -16.90
CA ASP A 645 -9.55 22.86 -16.18
C ASP A 645 -10.53 23.58 -15.25
N LEU A 646 -10.18 23.62 -13.97
CA LEU A 646 -11.04 24.03 -12.87
C LEU A 646 -10.46 25.23 -12.14
N VAL A 647 -11.34 26.01 -11.51
CA VAL A 647 -10.99 27.23 -10.78
C VAL A 647 -11.65 27.19 -9.41
N TYR A 648 -10.91 27.51 -8.36
CA TYR A 648 -11.46 27.76 -7.03
C TYR A 648 -11.16 29.20 -6.59
N ASN A 649 -12.17 29.86 -6.04
CA ASN A 649 -12.07 31.24 -5.55
C ASN A 649 -11.88 31.24 -4.03
N ASP A 650 -10.62 31.22 -3.60
CA ASP A 650 -10.21 31.25 -2.20
C ASP A 650 -10.27 32.69 -1.66
N SER A 651 -11.48 33.14 -1.31
CA SER A 651 -11.77 34.49 -0.78
C SER A 651 -11.24 35.66 -1.62
N GLY A 652 -11.20 35.51 -2.95
CA GLY A 652 -10.66 36.49 -3.90
C GLY A 652 -9.33 36.09 -4.53
N ASN A 653 -8.66 35.05 -4.03
CA ASN A 653 -7.48 34.45 -4.67
C ASN A 653 -7.89 33.29 -5.59
N LEU A 654 -7.58 33.38 -6.89
CA LEU A 654 -7.96 32.37 -7.87
C LEU A 654 -6.91 31.26 -7.95
N ARG A 655 -7.31 30.04 -7.57
CA ARG A 655 -6.51 28.82 -7.74
C ARG A 655 -6.98 28.09 -8.99
N VAL A 656 -6.05 27.70 -9.86
CA VAL A 656 -6.35 27.06 -11.15
C VAL A 656 -5.74 25.66 -11.19
N PHE A 657 -6.56 24.68 -11.56
CA PHE A 657 -6.21 23.26 -11.64
C PHE A 657 -6.35 22.78 -13.08
N TYR A 658 -5.25 22.41 -13.72
CA TYR A 658 -5.20 22.08 -15.15
C TYR A 658 -5.23 20.57 -15.40
N GLY A 659 -5.96 20.14 -16.42
CA GLY A 659 -6.00 18.76 -16.93
C GLY A 659 -6.46 17.71 -15.93
N VAL A 660 -7.43 18.08 -15.08
CA VAL A 660 -8.11 17.20 -14.12
C VAL A 660 -8.88 16.12 -14.88
N THR A 661 -8.81 14.86 -14.43
CA THR A 661 -9.62 13.75 -14.97
C THR A 661 -10.93 13.59 -14.20
N GLU A 662 -11.89 12.87 -14.78
CA GLU A 662 -13.13 12.47 -14.10
C GLU A 662 -12.88 11.81 -12.72
N ASP A 663 -11.86 10.94 -12.61
CA ASP A 663 -11.44 10.32 -11.33
C ASP A 663 -10.95 11.34 -10.26
N GLY A 664 -10.52 12.54 -10.68
CA GLY A 664 -10.15 13.64 -9.80
C GLY A 664 -11.34 14.42 -9.24
N MET A 665 -12.49 14.34 -9.92
CA MET A 665 -13.72 15.06 -9.61
C MET A 665 -14.43 14.42 -8.41
N HIS A 666 -14.31 15.06 -7.25
CA HIS A 666 -14.88 14.56 -6.00
C HIS A 666 -15.46 15.71 -5.16
N GLY A 667 -16.44 15.38 -4.30
CA GLY A 667 -17.15 16.40 -3.53
C GLY A 667 -17.81 17.44 -4.45
N PRO A 668 -17.71 18.76 -4.17
CA PRO A 668 -18.32 19.80 -5.00
C PRO A 668 -17.94 19.75 -6.49
N TRP A 669 -16.75 19.25 -6.84
CA TRP A 669 -16.33 19.17 -8.25
C TRP A 669 -17.21 18.25 -9.11
N GLN A 670 -17.93 17.29 -8.53
CA GLN A 670 -18.76 16.34 -9.28
C GLN A 670 -19.94 16.99 -10.01
N GLN A 671 -20.35 18.20 -9.62
CA GLN A 671 -21.42 18.95 -10.28
C GLN A 671 -21.09 19.40 -11.71
N PHE A 672 -19.81 19.33 -12.13
CA PHE A 672 -19.33 19.75 -13.45
C PHE A 672 -19.15 18.58 -14.44
N ILE A 673 -19.51 17.36 -14.04
CA ILE A 673 -19.54 16.19 -14.93
C ILE A 673 -20.89 16.20 -15.66
N SER A 674 -20.88 16.25 -17.01
CA SER A 674 -22.08 16.09 -17.84
C SER A 674 -21.79 15.21 -19.05
N GLU A 675 -22.85 14.63 -19.62
CA GLU A 675 -22.79 13.69 -20.76
C GLU A 675 -22.67 14.41 -22.12
N ASP A 676 -22.78 15.74 -22.17
CA ASP A 676 -22.70 16.54 -23.39
C ASP A 676 -21.31 16.48 -24.03
N GLU A 677 -21.22 16.53 -25.36
CA GLU A 677 -19.91 16.48 -26.04
C GLU A 677 -18.98 17.66 -25.66
N PRO A 678 -17.69 17.41 -25.36
CA PRO A 678 -16.67 18.43 -25.13
C PRO A 678 -16.12 18.97 -26.46
N SER A 679 -15.52 20.16 -26.43
CA SER A 679 -14.75 20.64 -27.59
C SER A 679 -13.51 19.76 -27.81
N ILE A 680 -13.24 19.47 -29.08
CA ILE A 680 -11.97 18.87 -29.51
C ILE A 680 -10.93 19.99 -29.53
N VAL A 681 -9.76 19.73 -28.94
CA VAL A 681 -8.57 20.55 -29.10
C VAL A 681 -7.62 19.73 -29.97
N GLU A 682 -7.30 20.24 -31.15
CA GLU A 682 -6.27 19.65 -31.99
C GLU A 682 -4.91 20.02 -31.40
N ASP A 683 -4.08 19.02 -31.08
CA ASP A 683 -2.73 19.24 -30.55
C ASP A 683 -1.84 19.84 -31.65
N ASP A 684 -1.56 21.14 -31.57
CA ASP A 684 -0.59 21.83 -32.42
C ASP A 684 0.82 21.31 -32.09
N ASN A 685 1.23 20.27 -32.83
CA ASN A 685 2.52 19.63 -32.65
C ASN A 685 3.62 20.57 -33.16
N GLY A 686 4.29 21.25 -32.23
CA GLY A 686 5.47 22.09 -32.47
C GLY A 686 6.72 21.33 -32.92
N GLU A 687 6.60 20.44 -33.91
CA GLU A 687 7.72 19.95 -34.72
C GLU A 687 8.16 21.06 -35.69
N GLY A 688 8.81 22.09 -35.13
CA GLY A 688 9.47 23.12 -35.91
C GLY A 688 10.55 22.49 -36.78
N SER A 689 10.36 22.55 -38.10
CA SER A 689 11.38 22.18 -39.08
C SER A 689 12.32 23.38 -39.28
N GLU A 690 13.52 23.27 -38.72
CA GLU A 690 14.67 24.10 -39.08
C GLU A 690 15.66 23.27 -39.90
N GLU A 691 16.26 23.88 -40.94
CA GLU A 691 17.20 23.27 -41.89
C GLU A 691 18.67 23.28 -41.41
#